data_AF-A0A8J5K0X9-F1
#
_entry.id   AF-A0A8J5K0X9-F1
#
_cell.length_a   1.000
_cell.length_b   1.000
_cell.length_c   1.000
_cell.angle_alpha   90.00
_cell.angle_beta   90.00
_cell.angle_gamma   90.00
#
_symmetry.space_group_name_H-M   'P 1'
#
loop_
_entity.id
_entity.type
_entity.pdbx_description
1 polymer ?
#
loop_
_entity_poly.entity_id
_entity_poly.type
_entity_poly.pdbx_seq_one_letter_code
_entity_poly.pdbx_strand_id
1 'polypeptide(L)'
;MESKQEEDLQFFVATETDGQRHTLLRTPRSMPPRLRSASTSVNEDAFNILMADVSGSMCSFWSHVVTGWENNIRNNLEGHTKIFVFDHFVKFVRSANYLTQEDFSSGGTNLTAALKKIREEVDSCSEKYIRVFIITDGHHGSGEPLPDTEISLMNAPQGKRVDVYLLGIGYGFPVNYSIDIRSFMHTGSANVPSLFWAKEMNEIEEQMRSIGNELSVGRAILSLNYQGYTLPGLDKSLVIHLGEWNYFPESPEDLPPLTVKVNDEPPKTLPIEIKEISVNLLVDQVFRQWSSVLLQQHRKKQHVPIQTFDLMETLFKNVMNKLKSEVSDGNSVKERLQKKNLKKYEVEYATLMNQSKTVIGIEGKYQNEIELAETILKSTVTTRKYDTRNLKMKGHGQEDYGDDIQAFLKLYEKAKPSILQLPQPTPDDCCRITMTSTLLDMQDSDFHLLFEENKFDFLKTFTMTGIPVYAPVRDASQINPWTFGIKHMLVTPFTILSQRAIEAYAECDEDGFGASDKDVILQKSDEKTRFNAIIPIVPESAAGVLKPLVRSNLYAMLATFCILKNPHIIDHNAHIAALGCAWVKSITDYPPKDRPEFVQDRLKNILATAKIYMDRGGILRYVKALLKHPKQALMTESTEMFDGHTLKCESFIKPLFFLGMVKDKLTMPETINLLKLMLAEFIGRCLSNYKVNESEATPYTDFFASELNDPVTKKAWLEKHSKNIIDTFKSAQGNLVEMFYSIDDLRSSFKAHISTLISPLSGKLLEEIALNINMEKVKKLSNYGSCGYVKIKSFHAWAEEMGVPNDSIKEASDPSQVLRYVNEALQHHSSKERLSKDLDTTEEAMEFIKKKVIQENTKTLKESLLKEGQECAEAEWHKAYTVLHSPLVMPLKQKQIIEAAQAKGIEVTEETFSRIYRYDERLGLLRNACQIPGCPHYLSPHRNFNQHLAVEREHKNFPHCLHLCPVHI
;
A
#
# COMPACT_ATOMS: atom_id res chain seq x y z
N MET A 1 37.41 -10.84 -10.84
CA MET A 1 38.74 -11.04 -11.47
C MET A 1 39.01 -12.53 -11.77
N GLU A 2 37.99 -13.34 -12.10
CA GLU A 2 38.10 -14.81 -12.19
C GLU A 2 37.95 -15.38 -13.62
N SER A 3 37.96 -14.55 -14.66
CA SER A 3 37.55 -14.97 -16.01
C SER A 3 38.60 -15.73 -16.85
N LYS A 4 39.74 -16.15 -16.27
CA LYS A 4 40.82 -16.83 -17.02
C LYS A 4 40.98 -18.33 -16.70
N GLN A 5 40.19 -18.91 -15.80
CA GLN A 5 40.34 -20.31 -15.34
C GLN A 5 39.19 -21.26 -15.75
N GLU A 6 38.16 -20.80 -16.47
CA GLU A 6 37.00 -21.65 -16.87
C GLU A 6 37.20 -22.43 -18.19
N GLU A 7 38.40 -22.42 -18.77
CA GLU A 7 38.64 -22.94 -20.13
C GLU A 7 38.98 -24.44 -20.22
N ASP A 8 39.19 -25.16 -19.10
CA ASP A 8 39.52 -26.60 -19.08
C ASP A 8 38.44 -27.43 -18.35
N LEU A 9 38.42 -28.76 -18.53
CA LEU A 9 37.56 -29.66 -17.74
C LEU A 9 37.93 -29.59 -16.25
N GLN A 10 36.94 -29.53 -15.37
CA GLN A 10 37.14 -29.40 -13.92
C GLN A 10 36.51 -30.56 -13.16
N PHE A 11 37.30 -31.18 -12.29
CA PHE A 11 36.84 -32.23 -11.39
C PHE A 11 36.47 -31.62 -10.05
N PHE A 12 35.30 -31.98 -9.55
CA PHE A 12 34.82 -31.62 -8.24
C PHE A 12 34.60 -32.87 -7.42
N VAL A 13 35.01 -32.83 -6.16
CA VAL A 13 34.71 -33.90 -5.20
C VAL A 13 33.56 -33.45 -4.35
N ALA A 14 32.52 -34.27 -4.31
CA ALA A 14 31.42 -34.15 -3.38
C ALA A 14 31.48 -35.34 -2.42
N THR A 15 31.31 -35.09 -1.14
CA THR A 15 31.40 -36.14 -0.11
C THR A 15 30.03 -36.28 0.54
N GLU A 16 29.58 -37.52 0.76
CA GLU A 16 28.40 -37.83 1.55
C GLU A 16 28.69 -37.73 3.07
N THR A 17 27.64 -37.80 3.89
CA THR A 17 27.76 -37.69 5.34
C THR A 17 28.48 -38.86 6.00
N ASP A 18 28.49 -40.03 5.35
CA ASP A 18 29.19 -41.24 5.81
C ASP A 18 30.67 -41.29 5.35
N GLY A 19 31.13 -40.28 4.61
CA GLY A 19 32.49 -40.18 4.08
C GLY A 19 32.68 -40.76 2.68
N GLN A 20 31.64 -41.30 2.03
CA GLN A 20 31.73 -41.72 0.64
C GLN A 20 32.02 -40.51 -0.26
N ARG A 21 32.99 -40.66 -1.18
CA ARG A 21 33.43 -39.59 -2.09
C ARG A 21 32.93 -39.87 -3.50
N HIS A 22 32.37 -38.84 -4.11
CA HIS A 22 31.77 -38.85 -5.44
C HIS A 22 32.47 -37.84 -6.32
N THR A 23 32.57 -38.14 -7.61
CA THR A 23 33.23 -37.28 -8.58
C THR A 23 32.20 -36.62 -9.48
N LEU A 24 32.29 -35.28 -9.59
CA LEU A 24 31.52 -34.47 -10.53
C LEU A 24 32.46 -33.84 -11.55
N LEU A 25 32.25 -34.12 -12.82
CA LEU A 25 33.01 -33.56 -13.92
C LEU A 25 32.22 -32.43 -14.59
N ARG A 26 32.76 -31.21 -14.55
CA ARG A 26 32.27 -30.08 -15.36
C ARG A 26 33.00 -30.07 -16.69
N THR A 27 32.25 -30.14 -17.77
CA THR A 27 32.80 -29.85 -19.09
C THR A 27 32.81 -28.33 -19.34
N PRO A 28 33.83 -27.80 -20.04
CA PRO A 28 33.93 -26.37 -20.32
C PRO A 28 32.81 -25.95 -21.28
N ARG A 29 32.41 -24.67 -21.21
CA ARG A 29 31.39 -24.12 -22.12
C ARG A 29 31.90 -23.95 -23.56
N SER A 30 33.21 -23.85 -23.75
CA SER A 30 33.83 -23.78 -25.08
C SER A 30 34.96 -24.79 -25.18
N MET A 31 35.36 -25.15 -26.40
CA MET A 31 36.47 -26.08 -26.59
C MET A 31 37.78 -25.49 -26.04
N PRO A 32 38.46 -26.17 -25.09
CA PRO A 32 39.73 -25.73 -24.56
C PRO A 32 40.80 -25.61 -25.65
N PRO A 33 41.69 -24.59 -25.60
CA PRO A 33 42.79 -24.45 -26.56
C PRO A 33 43.64 -25.71 -26.70
N ARG A 34 43.81 -26.49 -25.62
CA ARG A 34 44.59 -27.75 -25.59
C ARG A 34 43.90 -28.91 -26.31
N LEU A 35 42.57 -28.89 -26.33
CA LEU A 35 41.78 -29.89 -27.06
C LEU A 35 41.56 -29.49 -28.51
N ARG A 36 41.79 -28.23 -28.90
CA ARG A 36 41.75 -27.76 -30.29
C ARG A 36 42.92 -28.34 -31.12
N SER A 37 42.62 -28.76 -32.33
CA SER A 37 43.55 -29.12 -33.41
C SER A 37 43.20 -28.32 -34.68
N ALA A 38 44.06 -28.34 -35.70
CA ALA A 38 43.72 -27.73 -37.00
C ALA A 38 42.46 -28.35 -37.65
N SER A 39 42.13 -29.61 -37.33
CA SER A 39 40.93 -30.34 -37.77
C SER A 39 39.71 -30.17 -36.86
N THR A 40 39.85 -29.70 -35.62
CA THR A 40 38.67 -29.34 -34.78
C THR A 40 37.88 -28.14 -35.32
N SER A 41 38.37 -27.50 -36.38
CA SER A 41 37.67 -26.46 -37.15
C SER A 41 36.66 -27.01 -38.17
N VAL A 42 36.52 -28.33 -38.29
CA VAL A 42 35.43 -28.92 -39.08
C VAL A 42 34.12 -28.66 -38.33
N ASN A 43 33.51 -27.53 -38.63
CA ASN A 43 32.08 -27.33 -38.52
C ASN A 43 31.42 -28.54 -39.18
N GLU A 44 30.90 -29.48 -38.40
CA GLU A 44 29.78 -30.27 -38.91
C GLU A 44 28.71 -29.23 -39.29
N ASP A 45 28.35 -29.17 -40.57
CA ASP A 45 27.37 -28.21 -41.06
C ASP A 45 26.10 -28.35 -40.21
N ALA A 46 25.84 -27.33 -39.41
CA ALA A 46 24.66 -27.28 -38.55
C ALA A 46 23.45 -26.96 -39.43
N PHE A 47 22.37 -27.72 -39.29
CA PHE A 47 21.12 -27.40 -39.94
C PHE A 47 20.18 -26.72 -38.93
N ASN A 48 19.87 -25.45 -39.16
CA ASN A 48 19.01 -24.65 -38.30
C ASN A 48 17.60 -24.55 -38.91
N ILE A 49 16.58 -24.80 -38.09
CA ILE A 49 15.17 -24.67 -38.44
C ILE A 49 14.59 -23.60 -37.53
N LEU A 50 14.17 -22.47 -38.08
CA LEU A 50 13.35 -21.50 -37.37
C LEU A 50 11.88 -21.72 -37.76
N MET A 51 11.03 -21.90 -36.76
CA MET A 51 9.58 -21.90 -36.88
C MET A 51 9.01 -20.75 -36.04
N ALA A 52 8.61 -19.66 -36.71
CA ALA A 52 8.10 -18.46 -36.05
C ALA A 52 6.59 -18.30 -36.24
N ASP A 53 5.90 -18.04 -35.14
CA ASP A 53 4.46 -17.78 -35.12
C ASP A 53 4.14 -16.37 -35.62
N VAL A 54 3.40 -16.32 -36.72
CA VAL A 54 2.93 -15.08 -37.36
C VAL A 54 1.41 -14.98 -37.29
N SER A 55 0.79 -15.56 -36.27
CA SER A 55 -0.64 -15.43 -36.04
C SER A 55 -1.02 -14.02 -35.53
N GLY A 56 -2.30 -13.67 -35.66
CA GLY A 56 -2.81 -12.37 -35.23
C GLY A 56 -2.63 -12.10 -33.73
N SER A 57 -2.63 -13.13 -32.88
CA SER A 57 -2.35 -12.99 -31.44
C SER A 57 -0.91 -12.58 -31.16
N MET A 58 0.01 -12.89 -32.08
CA MET A 58 1.42 -12.51 -31.99
C MET A 58 1.72 -11.09 -32.49
N CYS A 59 0.76 -10.38 -33.09
CA CYS A 59 0.98 -9.12 -33.81
C CYS A 59 1.73 -8.05 -33.03
N SER A 60 1.44 -7.94 -31.73
CA SER A 60 2.07 -6.95 -30.88
C SER A 60 3.55 -7.28 -30.60
N PHE A 61 3.93 -8.56 -30.59
CA PHE A 61 5.25 -9.04 -30.16
C PHE A 61 6.30 -9.09 -31.28
N TRP A 62 5.90 -9.04 -32.56
CA TRP A 62 6.79 -9.26 -33.70
C TRP A 62 7.99 -8.32 -33.75
N SER A 63 7.84 -7.04 -33.39
CA SER A 63 8.94 -6.08 -33.33
C SER A 63 10.05 -6.53 -32.38
N HIS A 64 9.67 -7.01 -31.21
CA HIS A 64 10.60 -7.51 -30.20
C HIS A 64 11.20 -8.87 -30.58
N VAL A 65 10.43 -9.74 -31.23
CA VAL A 65 10.92 -11.02 -31.76
C VAL A 65 12.00 -10.80 -32.82
N VAL A 66 11.75 -9.92 -33.79
CA VAL A 66 12.75 -9.56 -34.82
C VAL A 66 13.99 -8.94 -34.17
N THR A 67 13.80 -7.94 -33.31
CA THR A 67 14.91 -7.23 -32.65
C THR A 67 15.76 -8.19 -31.82
N GLY A 68 15.12 -9.04 -31.02
CA GLY A 68 15.80 -10.02 -30.19
C GLY A 68 16.55 -11.07 -31.02
N TRP A 69 15.96 -11.56 -32.12
CA TRP A 69 16.59 -12.52 -33.01
C TRP A 69 17.83 -11.94 -33.69
N GLU A 70 17.70 -10.75 -34.29
CA GLU A 70 18.78 -10.08 -35.01
C GLU A 70 19.94 -9.73 -34.08
N ASN A 71 19.64 -9.22 -32.88
CA ASN A 71 20.67 -8.76 -31.95
C ASN A 71 21.36 -9.89 -31.19
N ASN A 72 20.65 -10.99 -30.88
CA ASN A 72 21.14 -11.99 -29.93
C ASN A 72 21.31 -13.41 -30.50
N ILE A 73 20.63 -13.76 -31.60
CA ILE A 73 20.64 -15.12 -32.15
C ILE A 73 21.37 -15.19 -33.49
N ARG A 74 21.03 -14.31 -34.45
CA ARG A 74 21.51 -14.34 -35.84
C ARG A 74 23.02 -14.53 -35.97
N ASN A 75 23.80 -13.75 -35.23
CA ASN A 75 25.27 -13.76 -35.32
C ASN A 75 25.91 -15.02 -34.71
N ASN A 76 25.15 -15.80 -33.94
CA ASN A 76 25.59 -17.06 -33.33
C ASN A 76 25.14 -18.30 -34.14
N LEU A 77 24.40 -18.10 -35.24
CA LEU A 77 24.00 -19.15 -36.16
C LEU A 77 25.10 -19.37 -37.19
N GLU A 78 25.54 -20.62 -37.32
CA GLU A 78 26.41 -21.06 -38.41
C GLU A 78 25.75 -22.24 -39.11
N GLY A 79 26.20 -22.57 -40.32
CA GLY A 79 25.58 -23.60 -41.16
C GLY A 79 24.36 -23.10 -41.93
N HIS A 80 23.54 -24.02 -42.44
CA HIS A 80 22.38 -23.70 -43.26
C HIS A 80 21.14 -23.44 -42.38
N THR A 81 20.43 -22.33 -42.59
CA THR A 81 19.21 -21.98 -41.84
C THR A 81 18.01 -21.93 -42.76
N LYS A 82 16.95 -22.68 -42.46
CA LYS A 82 15.63 -22.53 -43.06
C LYS A 82 14.70 -21.79 -42.13
N ILE A 83 14.05 -20.75 -42.65
CA ILE A 83 13.04 -19.99 -41.92
C ILE A 83 11.66 -20.38 -42.42
N PHE A 84 10.85 -20.86 -41.50
CA PHE A 84 9.43 -21.13 -41.66
C PHE A 84 8.66 -20.19 -40.75
N VAL A 85 7.53 -19.72 -41.27
CA VAL A 85 6.53 -18.97 -40.51
C VAL A 85 5.21 -19.72 -40.57
N PHE A 86 4.38 -19.61 -39.54
CA PHE A 86 3.08 -20.25 -39.55
C PHE A 86 1.95 -19.34 -39.07
N ASP A 87 0.84 -19.44 -39.79
CA ASP A 87 -0.47 -18.88 -39.45
C ASP A 87 -1.52 -20.01 -39.51
N HIS A 88 -2.54 -19.90 -40.36
CA HIS A 88 -3.40 -21.02 -40.76
C HIS A 88 -2.62 -22.12 -41.50
N PHE A 89 -1.53 -21.75 -42.17
CA PHE A 89 -0.65 -22.63 -42.94
C PHE A 89 0.81 -22.39 -42.58
N VAL A 90 1.64 -23.43 -42.75
CA VAL A 90 3.10 -23.29 -42.64
C VAL A 90 3.66 -22.86 -43.99
N LYS A 91 4.44 -21.78 -43.99
CA LYS A 91 5.07 -21.21 -45.18
C LYS A 91 6.59 -21.24 -45.01
N PHE A 92 7.27 -21.78 -46.02
CA PHE A 92 8.71 -21.58 -46.15
C PHE A 92 8.96 -20.17 -46.66
N VAL A 93 9.74 -19.40 -45.91
CA VAL A 93 10.05 -18.01 -46.26
C VAL A 93 11.30 -17.96 -47.13
N ARG A 94 12.43 -18.42 -46.57
CA ARG A 94 13.75 -18.30 -47.18
C ARG A 94 14.78 -19.19 -46.47
N SER A 95 15.88 -19.47 -47.18
CA SER A 95 17.12 -20.00 -46.59
C SER A 95 18.06 -18.85 -46.24
N ALA A 96 17.93 -18.30 -45.03
CA ALA A 96 18.76 -17.20 -44.52
C ALA A 96 18.80 -17.23 -42.99
N ASN A 97 19.69 -16.45 -42.37
CA ASN A 97 19.83 -16.35 -40.91
C ASN A 97 19.16 -15.12 -40.28
N TYR A 98 18.57 -14.25 -41.09
CA TYR A 98 17.94 -13.00 -40.64
C TYR A 98 16.42 -13.08 -40.73
N LEU A 99 15.75 -12.40 -39.80
CA LEU A 99 14.30 -12.24 -39.74
C LEU A 99 13.95 -10.76 -39.94
N THR A 100 12.88 -10.49 -40.68
CA THR A 100 12.41 -9.13 -41.00
C THR A 100 10.96 -8.95 -40.60
N GLN A 101 10.52 -7.70 -40.41
CA GLN A 101 9.11 -7.41 -40.16
C GLN A 101 8.19 -7.87 -41.29
N GLU A 102 8.68 -7.89 -42.53
CA GLU A 102 7.92 -8.32 -43.71
C GLU A 102 7.59 -9.83 -43.69
N ASP A 103 8.30 -10.62 -42.87
CA ASP A 103 8.05 -12.06 -42.72
C ASP A 103 6.77 -12.35 -41.90
N PHE A 104 6.25 -11.34 -41.19
CA PHE A 104 5.09 -11.48 -40.32
C PHE A 104 3.81 -11.02 -41.03
N SER A 105 2.90 -11.98 -41.23
CA SER A 105 1.53 -11.73 -41.69
C SER A 105 0.54 -11.84 -40.52
N SER A 106 -0.75 -11.61 -40.72
CA SER A 106 -1.79 -11.85 -39.69
C SER A 106 -2.71 -12.98 -40.14
N GLY A 107 -3.00 -13.93 -39.25
CA GLY A 107 -3.86 -15.09 -39.52
C GLY A 107 -4.16 -15.90 -38.25
N GLY A 108 -4.74 -17.09 -38.39
CA GLY A 108 -4.98 -18.03 -37.29
C GLY A 108 -3.68 -18.72 -36.85
N THR A 109 -3.77 -19.65 -35.90
CA THR A 109 -2.58 -20.33 -35.33
C THR A 109 -2.72 -21.84 -35.48
N ASN A 110 -1.97 -22.42 -36.41
CA ASN A 110 -1.94 -23.87 -36.68
C ASN A 110 -0.62 -24.51 -36.21
N LEU A 111 -0.46 -24.57 -34.88
CA LEU A 111 0.71 -25.16 -34.25
C LEU A 111 0.94 -26.63 -34.63
N THR A 112 -0.12 -27.44 -34.81
CA THR A 112 0.02 -28.85 -35.23
C THR A 112 0.74 -28.98 -36.57
N ALA A 113 0.36 -28.17 -37.57
CA ALA A 113 1.02 -28.19 -38.87
C ALA A 113 2.49 -27.75 -38.77
N ALA A 114 2.77 -26.74 -37.92
CA ALA A 114 4.14 -26.27 -37.66
C ALA A 114 5.01 -27.37 -37.05
N LEU A 115 4.53 -28.06 -36.03
CA LEU A 115 5.21 -29.19 -35.39
C LEU A 115 5.43 -30.35 -36.37
N LYS A 116 4.42 -30.68 -37.18
CA LYS A 116 4.54 -31.70 -38.22
C LYS A 116 5.65 -31.36 -39.22
N LYS A 117 5.72 -30.09 -39.64
CA LYS A 117 6.75 -29.64 -40.56
C LYS A 117 8.14 -29.70 -39.94
N ILE A 118 8.28 -29.36 -38.66
CA ILE A 118 9.55 -29.51 -37.92
C ILE A 118 9.98 -30.99 -37.93
N ARG A 119 9.08 -31.92 -37.57
CA ARG A 119 9.38 -33.36 -37.59
C ARG A 119 9.87 -33.81 -38.96
N GLU A 120 9.14 -33.47 -40.02
CA GLU A 120 9.50 -33.82 -41.40
C GLU A 120 10.89 -33.29 -41.81
N GLU A 121 11.22 -32.04 -41.46
CA GLU A 121 12.55 -31.46 -41.75
C GLU A 121 13.65 -32.12 -40.90
N VAL A 122 13.39 -32.44 -39.63
CA VAL A 122 14.35 -33.14 -38.76
C VAL A 122 14.65 -34.55 -39.26
N ASP A 123 13.60 -35.29 -39.66
CA ASP A 123 13.72 -36.67 -40.16
C ASP A 123 14.46 -36.72 -41.50
N SER A 124 14.11 -35.82 -42.43
CA SER A 124 14.68 -35.79 -43.79
C SER A 124 16.05 -35.13 -43.89
N CYS A 125 16.48 -34.38 -42.86
CA CYS A 125 17.78 -33.71 -42.83
C CYS A 125 18.94 -34.73 -42.91
N SER A 126 20.00 -34.41 -43.65
CA SER A 126 21.18 -35.29 -43.78
C SER A 126 22.26 -35.00 -42.73
N GLU A 127 22.19 -33.81 -42.15
CA GLU A 127 23.14 -33.25 -41.22
C GLU A 127 23.01 -33.91 -39.84
N LYS A 128 24.15 -34.19 -39.22
CA LYS A 128 24.20 -34.84 -37.91
C LYS A 128 23.78 -33.92 -36.78
N TYR A 129 23.93 -32.60 -36.97
CA TYR A 129 23.65 -31.60 -35.96
C TYR A 129 22.52 -30.67 -36.43
N ILE A 130 21.40 -30.73 -35.69
CA ILE A 130 20.18 -30.00 -36.03
C ILE A 130 19.81 -29.08 -34.86
N ARG A 131 19.46 -27.83 -35.16
CA ARG A 131 18.94 -26.86 -34.19
C ARG A 131 17.53 -26.46 -34.57
N VAL A 132 16.60 -26.61 -33.64
CA VAL A 132 15.19 -26.26 -33.83
C VAL A 132 14.85 -25.07 -32.94
N PHE A 133 14.38 -23.98 -33.54
CA PHE A 133 13.90 -22.79 -32.87
C PHE A 133 12.39 -22.69 -33.07
N ILE A 134 11.64 -22.60 -31.97
CA ILE A 134 10.19 -22.42 -31.99
C ILE A 134 9.86 -21.16 -31.21
N ILE A 135 9.18 -20.20 -31.83
CA ILE A 135 8.76 -18.95 -31.19
C ILE A 135 7.24 -18.83 -31.36
N THR A 136 6.48 -18.86 -30.27
CA THR A 136 5.00 -18.88 -30.32
C THR A 136 4.38 -18.43 -28.99
N ASP A 137 3.15 -17.92 -29.04
CA ASP A 137 2.31 -17.76 -27.84
C ASP A 137 1.50 -19.02 -27.50
N GLY A 138 1.64 -20.06 -28.33
CA GLY A 138 1.07 -21.40 -28.17
C GLY A 138 -0.45 -21.48 -28.26
N HIS A 139 -1.12 -20.43 -28.77
CA HIS A 139 -2.52 -20.56 -29.15
C HIS A 139 -2.67 -21.57 -30.29
N HIS A 140 -3.74 -22.36 -30.26
CA HIS A 140 -4.10 -23.24 -31.37
C HIS A 140 -5.54 -22.94 -31.78
N GLY A 141 -5.71 -22.16 -32.85
CA GLY A 141 -7.00 -21.66 -33.31
C GLY A 141 -7.52 -22.34 -34.57
N SER A 142 -6.70 -23.17 -35.22
CA SER A 142 -7.06 -23.83 -36.48
C SER A 142 -6.22 -25.08 -36.74
N GLY A 143 -6.85 -26.14 -37.25
CA GLY A 143 -6.21 -27.41 -37.60
C GLY A 143 -6.68 -28.56 -36.72
N GLU A 144 -6.90 -29.73 -37.31
CA GLU A 144 -7.00 -30.99 -36.57
C GLU A 144 -5.88 -31.91 -37.07
N PRO A 145 -5.28 -32.75 -36.20
CA PRO A 145 -5.55 -32.94 -34.76
C PRO A 145 -4.90 -31.87 -33.85
N LEU A 146 -5.15 -31.95 -32.53
CA LEU A 146 -4.52 -31.09 -31.52
C LEU A 146 -2.98 -31.29 -31.45
N PRO A 147 -2.19 -30.26 -31.07
CA PRO A 147 -0.73 -30.32 -31.05
C PRO A 147 -0.14 -31.55 -30.33
N ASP A 148 -0.74 -31.97 -29.20
CA ASP A 148 -0.28 -33.11 -28.39
C ASP A 148 -0.10 -34.40 -29.19
N THR A 149 -0.98 -34.64 -30.16
CA THR A 149 -0.89 -35.84 -31.01
C THR A 149 0.40 -35.83 -31.84
N GLU A 150 0.78 -34.68 -32.39
CA GLU A 150 1.99 -34.55 -33.18
C GLU A 150 3.24 -34.53 -32.30
N ILE A 151 3.18 -33.89 -31.13
CA ILE A 151 4.27 -33.91 -30.12
C ILE A 151 4.63 -35.35 -29.74
N SER A 152 3.63 -36.21 -29.51
CA SER A 152 3.85 -37.62 -29.16
C SER A 152 4.57 -38.45 -30.24
N LEU A 153 4.57 -37.97 -31.49
CA LEU A 153 5.23 -38.60 -32.63
C LEU A 153 6.62 -38.04 -32.90
N MET A 154 6.98 -36.91 -32.30
CA MET A 154 8.31 -36.32 -32.43
C MET A 154 9.33 -37.24 -31.75
N ASN A 155 10.46 -37.48 -32.40
CA ASN A 155 11.61 -38.16 -31.81
C ASN A 155 12.87 -37.65 -32.50
N ALA A 156 14.00 -37.65 -31.79
CA ALA A 156 15.28 -37.41 -32.43
C ALA A 156 15.69 -38.64 -33.27
N PRO A 157 16.08 -38.47 -34.54
CA PRO A 157 16.57 -39.58 -35.35
C PRO A 157 17.85 -40.19 -34.75
N GLN A 158 17.97 -41.52 -34.83
CA GLN A 158 19.11 -42.23 -34.28
C GLN A 158 20.44 -41.72 -34.88
N GLY A 159 21.41 -41.44 -34.02
CA GLY A 159 22.73 -40.94 -34.43
C GLY A 159 22.78 -39.45 -34.79
N LYS A 160 21.68 -38.70 -34.63
CA LYS A 160 21.65 -37.24 -34.76
C LYS A 160 21.58 -36.55 -33.40
N ARG A 161 22.23 -35.40 -33.30
CA ARG A 161 22.09 -34.46 -32.18
C ARG A 161 21.09 -33.37 -32.55
N VAL A 162 20.04 -33.23 -31.76
CA VAL A 162 18.99 -32.22 -31.96
C VAL A 162 18.91 -31.30 -30.74
N ASP A 163 19.23 -30.03 -30.95
CA ASP A 163 19.13 -28.98 -29.95
C ASP A 163 17.80 -28.22 -30.14
N VAL A 164 16.93 -28.20 -29.12
CA VAL A 164 15.60 -27.58 -29.21
C VAL A 164 15.55 -26.34 -28.31
N TYR A 165 15.25 -25.19 -28.91
CA TYR A 165 15.06 -23.91 -28.26
C TYR A 165 13.64 -23.42 -28.51
N LEU A 166 12.80 -23.43 -27.46
CA LEU A 166 11.42 -22.96 -27.54
C LEU A 166 11.25 -21.71 -26.67
N LEU A 167 10.85 -20.61 -27.30
CA LEU A 167 10.45 -19.37 -26.63
C LEU A 167 8.93 -19.25 -26.62
N GLY A 168 8.34 -19.45 -25.44
CA GLY A 168 6.93 -19.17 -25.19
C GLY A 168 6.71 -17.70 -24.87
N ILE A 169 5.64 -17.09 -25.40
CA ILE A 169 5.32 -15.67 -25.20
C ILE A 169 3.92 -15.52 -24.61
N GLY A 170 3.79 -14.67 -23.59
CA GLY A 170 2.53 -14.32 -22.97
C GLY A 170 2.05 -15.31 -21.91
N TYR A 171 1.00 -14.90 -21.18
CA TYR A 171 0.45 -15.65 -20.04
C TYR A 171 -0.35 -16.89 -20.43
N GLY A 172 -0.84 -16.95 -21.67
CA GLY A 172 -1.64 -18.06 -22.19
C GLY A 172 -0.83 -19.17 -22.86
N PHE A 173 0.51 -19.12 -22.79
CA PHE A 173 1.36 -20.12 -23.42
C PHE A 173 1.27 -21.48 -22.68
N PRO A 174 0.87 -22.58 -23.36
CA PRO A 174 0.76 -23.92 -22.79
C PRO A 174 2.16 -24.50 -22.52
N VAL A 175 2.64 -24.30 -21.30
CA VAL A 175 4.02 -24.65 -20.91
C VAL A 175 4.34 -26.13 -21.07
N ASN A 176 3.35 -27.02 -20.97
CA ASN A 176 3.53 -28.45 -21.20
C ASN A 176 4.10 -28.75 -22.60
N TYR A 177 3.72 -27.98 -23.63
CA TYR A 177 4.24 -28.19 -24.98
C TYR A 177 5.75 -28.00 -25.05
N SER A 178 6.30 -26.99 -24.35
CA SER A 178 7.75 -26.78 -24.29
C SER A 178 8.48 -27.98 -23.70
N ILE A 179 7.94 -28.50 -22.59
CA ILE A 179 8.56 -29.61 -21.87
C ILE A 179 8.47 -30.89 -22.70
N ASP A 180 7.32 -31.16 -23.30
CA ASP A 180 7.06 -32.40 -24.02
C ASP A 180 7.86 -32.43 -25.33
N ILE A 181 7.83 -31.36 -26.14
CA ILE A 181 8.62 -31.25 -27.38
C ILE A 181 10.10 -31.45 -27.06
N ARG A 182 10.60 -30.79 -26.02
CA ARG A 182 12.00 -30.93 -25.61
C ARG A 182 12.28 -32.33 -25.12
N SER A 183 11.41 -32.92 -24.31
CA SER A 183 11.61 -34.29 -23.80
C SER A 183 11.76 -35.25 -24.98
N PHE A 184 10.85 -35.21 -25.96
CA PHE A 184 10.87 -36.17 -27.07
C PHE A 184 11.97 -35.93 -28.10
N MET A 185 12.26 -34.67 -28.44
CA MET A 185 13.14 -34.36 -29.58
C MET A 185 14.55 -33.91 -29.18
N HIS A 186 14.78 -33.42 -27.96
CA HIS A 186 16.09 -32.91 -27.59
C HIS A 186 17.06 -34.04 -27.23
N THR A 187 18.20 -34.08 -27.92
CA THR A 187 19.35 -34.98 -27.62
C THR A 187 20.64 -34.21 -27.41
N GLY A 188 20.54 -32.90 -27.20
CA GLY A 188 21.65 -32.01 -26.89
C GLY A 188 21.99 -31.94 -25.42
N SER A 189 22.69 -30.86 -25.05
CA SER A 189 23.12 -30.62 -23.67
C SER A 189 21.95 -30.57 -22.69
N ALA A 190 22.01 -31.40 -21.65
CA ALA A 190 21.06 -31.46 -20.54
C ALA A 190 20.95 -30.15 -19.76
N ASN A 191 21.96 -29.27 -19.87
CA ASN A 191 21.98 -27.96 -19.22
C ASN A 191 21.16 -26.88 -19.93
N VAL A 192 20.75 -27.10 -21.18
CA VAL A 192 19.84 -26.16 -21.83
C VAL A 192 18.49 -26.18 -21.05
N PRO A 193 17.92 -25.03 -20.68
CA PRO A 193 16.63 -24.95 -19.99
C PRO A 193 15.49 -25.66 -20.71
N SER A 194 14.54 -26.21 -19.95
CA SER A 194 13.34 -26.84 -20.52
C SER A 194 12.26 -25.88 -20.99
N LEU A 195 12.39 -24.60 -20.61
CA LEU A 195 11.45 -23.54 -20.94
C LEU A 195 12.19 -22.19 -21.02
N PHE A 196 12.04 -21.50 -22.15
CA PHE A 196 12.29 -20.05 -22.23
C PHE A 196 10.93 -19.37 -22.31
N TRP A 197 10.60 -18.51 -21.35
CA TRP A 197 9.27 -17.92 -21.24
C TRP A 197 9.34 -16.41 -20.98
N ALA A 198 8.71 -15.65 -21.87
CA ALA A 198 8.56 -14.21 -21.76
C ALA A 198 7.10 -13.88 -21.45
N LYS A 199 6.80 -13.50 -20.21
CA LYS A 199 5.43 -13.19 -19.76
C LYS A 199 4.93 -11.85 -20.33
N GLU A 200 5.87 -10.92 -20.46
CA GLU A 200 5.65 -9.56 -20.95
C GLU A 200 6.57 -9.27 -22.15
N MET A 201 6.19 -8.26 -22.93
CA MET A 201 6.92 -7.82 -24.14
C MET A 201 8.40 -7.55 -23.89
N ASN A 202 8.71 -6.88 -22.78
CA ASN A 202 10.07 -6.48 -22.41
C ASN A 202 10.97 -7.66 -22.01
N GLU A 203 10.41 -8.84 -21.74
CA GLU A 203 11.17 -10.04 -21.38
C GLU A 203 11.66 -10.81 -22.62
N ILE A 204 11.07 -10.57 -23.80
CA ILE A 204 11.36 -11.33 -25.05
C ILE A 204 12.84 -11.24 -25.40
N GLU A 205 13.40 -10.04 -25.42
CA GLU A 205 14.82 -9.84 -25.76
C GLU A 205 15.75 -10.43 -24.70
N GLU A 206 15.37 -10.42 -23.42
CA GLU A 206 16.14 -11.05 -22.34
C GLU A 206 16.19 -12.57 -22.51
N GLN A 207 15.05 -13.20 -22.84
CA GLN A 207 15.00 -14.63 -23.10
C GLN A 207 15.75 -15.01 -24.38
N MET A 208 15.67 -14.21 -25.43
CA MET A 208 16.45 -14.43 -26.66
C MET A 208 17.95 -14.25 -26.44
N ARG A 209 18.36 -13.33 -25.56
CA ARG A 209 19.76 -13.24 -25.09
C ARG A 209 20.19 -14.50 -24.35
N SER A 210 19.32 -15.06 -23.51
CA SER A 210 19.59 -16.34 -22.84
C SER A 210 19.79 -17.47 -23.85
N ILE A 211 18.93 -17.57 -24.87
CA ILE A 211 19.09 -18.54 -25.96
C ILE A 211 20.41 -18.30 -26.71
N GLY A 212 20.73 -17.05 -27.04
CA GLY A 212 21.99 -16.66 -27.68
C GLY A 212 23.22 -17.10 -26.90
N ASN A 213 23.21 -16.97 -25.57
CA ASN A 213 24.28 -17.44 -24.71
C ASN A 213 24.43 -18.97 -24.76
N GLU A 214 23.33 -19.74 -24.79
CA GLU A 214 23.39 -21.19 -24.95
C GLU A 214 23.90 -21.61 -26.33
N LEU A 215 23.61 -20.83 -27.38
CA LEU A 215 24.14 -21.09 -28.73
C LEU A 215 25.65 -20.87 -28.85
N SER A 216 26.22 -20.03 -27.98
CA SER A 216 27.67 -19.77 -27.92
C SER A 216 28.45 -20.93 -27.28
N VAL A 217 27.77 -21.88 -26.63
CA VAL A 217 28.37 -23.10 -26.11
C VAL A 217 28.86 -23.96 -27.29
N GLY A 218 30.07 -24.48 -27.19
CA GLY A 218 30.70 -25.22 -28.30
C GLY A 218 29.90 -26.45 -28.75
N ARG A 219 30.09 -26.85 -30.02
CA ARG A 219 29.34 -27.97 -30.65
C ARG A 219 29.97 -29.34 -30.49
N ALA A 220 31.23 -29.38 -30.06
CA ALA A 220 31.99 -30.61 -29.96
C ALA A 220 31.31 -31.61 -29.03
N ILE A 221 31.23 -32.85 -29.49
CA ILE A 221 30.85 -33.98 -28.65
C ILE A 221 32.15 -34.54 -28.08
N LEU A 222 32.20 -34.65 -26.76
CA LEU A 222 33.30 -35.26 -26.06
C LEU A 222 32.93 -36.73 -25.80
N SER A 223 33.86 -37.65 -26.03
CA SER A 223 33.69 -39.05 -25.62
C SER A 223 34.76 -39.41 -24.60
N LEU A 224 34.33 -39.89 -23.44
CA LEU A 224 35.21 -40.37 -22.39
C LEU A 224 35.57 -41.84 -22.63
N ASN A 225 36.71 -42.27 -22.11
CA ASN A 225 37.08 -43.70 -22.03
C ASN A 225 36.42 -44.45 -20.87
N TYR A 226 35.69 -43.75 -20.00
CA TYR A 226 34.99 -44.31 -18.85
C TYR A 226 33.58 -43.75 -18.79
N GLN A 227 32.60 -44.62 -18.54
CA GLN A 227 31.19 -44.24 -18.59
C GLN A 227 30.77 -43.49 -17.32
N GLY A 228 30.13 -42.34 -17.50
CA GLY A 228 29.57 -41.52 -16.42
C GLY A 228 28.05 -41.41 -16.50
N TYR A 229 27.45 -40.80 -15.48
CA TYR A 229 26.01 -40.56 -15.39
C TYR A 229 25.69 -39.07 -15.61
N THR A 230 24.80 -38.76 -16.55
CA THR A 230 24.22 -37.39 -16.66
C THR A 230 23.29 -37.09 -15.47
N LEU A 231 22.66 -38.15 -14.94
CA LEU A 231 21.85 -38.17 -13.72
C LEU A 231 22.14 -39.49 -12.97
N PRO A 232 22.49 -39.45 -11.68
CA PRO A 232 22.68 -40.66 -10.87
C PRO A 232 21.48 -41.61 -10.97
N GLY A 233 21.71 -42.88 -11.34
CA GLY A 233 20.68 -43.90 -11.44
C GLY A 233 20.05 -44.09 -12.83
N LEU A 234 20.43 -43.29 -13.83
CA LEU A 234 20.14 -43.56 -15.25
C LEU A 234 21.22 -44.42 -15.92
N ASP A 235 21.03 -44.74 -17.21
CA ASP A 235 22.04 -45.44 -17.99
C ASP A 235 23.33 -44.62 -18.14
N LYS A 236 24.48 -45.29 -18.03
CA LYS A 236 25.78 -44.64 -18.19
C LYS A 236 26.07 -44.31 -19.65
N SER A 237 26.71 -43.17 -19.91
CA SER A 237 27.11 -42.73 -21.24
C SER A 237 28.62 -42.51 -21.33
N LEU A 238 29.20 -42.82 -22.49
CA LEU A 238 30.56 -42.37 -22.87
C LEU A 238 30.52 -40.95 -23.46
N VAL A 239 29.36 -40.52 -23.94
CA VAL A 239 29.17 -39.28 -24.68
C VAL A 239 28.74 -38.17 -23.72
N ILE A 240 29.43 -37.04 -23.79
CA ILE A 240 29.23 -35.86 -22.95
C ILE A 240 29.29 -34.58 -23.79
N HIS A 241 28.38 -33.64 -23.52
CA HIS A 241 28.31 -32.36 -24.24
C HIS A 241 29.04 -31.26 -23.47
N LEU A 242 29.50 -30.24 -24.20
CA LEU A 242 30.08 -29.05 -23.59
C LEU A 242 29.08 -28.32 -22.69
N GLY A 243 29.58 -27.81 -21.58
CA GLY A 243 28.80 -27.18 -20.52
C GLY A 243 28.10 -28.13 -19.56
N GLU A 244 28.00 -29.44 -19.82
CA GLU A 244 27.33 -30.42 -18.94
C GLU A 244 28.13 -30.85 -17.71
N TRP A 245 27.38 -31.35 -16.71
CA TRP A 245 27.84 -32.04 -15.52
C TRP A 245 27.69 -33.56 -15.66
N ASN A 246 28.74 -34.30 -15.32
CA ASN A 246 28.71 -35.76 -15.29
C ASN A 246 29.12 -36.28 -13.92
N TYR A 247 28.39 -37.28 -13.44
CA TYR A 247 28.55 -37.87 -12.13
C TYR A 247 29.20 -39.25 -12.23
N PHE A 248 30.12 -39.51 -11.33
CA PHE A 248 30.70 -40.83 -11.08
C PHE A 248 30.54 -41.16 -9.59
N PRO A 249 30.00 -42.34 -9.24
CA PRO A 249 29.88 -42.77 -7.85
C PRO A 249 31.22 -43.06 -7.19
N GLU A 250 32.29 -43.24 -7.98
CA GLU A 250 33.65 -43.48 -7.51
C GLU A 250 34.38 -42.16 -7.14
N SER A 251 35.32 -42.24 -6.20
CA SER A 251 36.23 -41.15 -5.86
C SER A 251 37.21 -40.91 -7.02
N PRO A 252 37.78 -39.69 -7.19
CA PRO A 252 38.68 -39.43 -8.31
C PRO A 252 39.92 -40.33 -8.34
N GLU A 253 40.36 -40.81 -7.18
CA GLU A 253 41.51 -41.71 -7.03
C GLU A 253 41.22 -43.14 -7.53
N ASP A 254 39.95 -43.54 -7.54
CA ASP A 254 39.50 -44.87 -7.98
C ASP A 254 39.11 -44.88 -9.46
N LEU A 255 39.01 -43.70 -10.09
CA LEU A 255 38.74 -43.57 -11.51
C LEU A 255 39.99 -43.88 -12.34
N PRO A 256 39.85 -44.59 -13.48
CA PRO A 256 40.96 -44.73 -14.41
C PRO A 256 41.34 -43.35 -14.98
N PRO A 257 42.59 -43.17 -15.46
CA PRO A 257 43.00 -41.93 -16.12
C PRO A 257 42.04 -41.59 -17.26
N LEU A 258 41.26 -40.51 -17.07
CA LEU A 258 40.24 -40.12 -18.02
C LEU A 258 40.89 -39.51 -19.26
N THR A 259 40.52 -40.06 -20.41
CA THR A 259 40.92 -39.53 -21.71
C THR A 259 39.67 -39.06 -22.44
N VAL A 260 39.78 -37.91 -23.10
CA VAL A 260 38.73 -37.32 -23.90
C VAL A 260 39.08 -37.47 -25.37
N LYS A 261 38.18 -38.10 -26.11
CA LYS A 261 38.15 -38.09 -27.56
C LYS A 261 37.24 -36.94 -28.01
N VAL A 262 37.72 -36.09 -28.90
CA VAL A 262 36.91 -35.05 -29.55
C VAL A 262 36.56 -35.58 -30.93
N ASN A 263 35.30 -35.90 -31.19
CA ASN A 263 34.87 -36.50 -32.45
C ASN A 263 35.73 -37.75 -32.83
N ASP A 264 36.36 -37.73 -34.01
CA ASP A 264 37.19 -38.84 -34.53
C ASP A 264 38.70 -38.74 -34.20
N GLU A 265 39.10 -37.78 -33.37
CA GLU A 265 40.51 -37.56 -33.02
C GLU A 265 41.06 -38.62 -32.04
N PRO A 266 42.40 -38.80 -31.94
CA PRO A 266 42.98 -39.67 -30.92
C PRO A 266 42.68 -39.14 -29.50
N PRO A 267 42.46 -40.04 -28.52
CA PRO A 267 42.13 -39.66 -27.15
C PRO A 267 43.28 -38.86 -26.51
N LYS A 268 42.94 -37.72 -25.89
CA LYS A 268 43.88 -36.86 -25.16
C LYS A 268 43.66 -37.05 -23.65
N THR A 269 44.75 -37.17 -22.89
CA THR A 269 44.71 -37.27 -21.43
C THR A 269 44.27 -35.95 -20.81
N LEU A 270 43.34 -36.01 -19.86
CA LEU A 270 42.89 -34.83 -19.13
C LEU A 270 43.83 -34.51 -17.96
N PRO A 271 44.30 -33.26 -17.81
CA PRO A 271 44.89 -32.83 -16.55
C PRO A 271 43.80 -32.78 -15.48
N ILE A 272 44.01 -33.50 -14.38
CA ILE A 272 43.06 -33.58 -13.27
C ILE A 272 43.43 -32.49 -12.25
N GLU A 273 42.67 -31.41 -12.23
CA GLU A 273 42.66 -30.47 -11.11
C GLU A 273 41.39 -30.73 -10.29
N ILE A 274 41.57 -31.27 -9.08
CA ILE A 274 40.47 -31.56 -8.17
C ILE A 274 40.15 -30.28 -7.37
N LYS A 275 38.91 -29.81 -7.48
CA LYS A 275 38.39 -28.67 -6.74
C LYS A 275 37.35 -29.12 -5.72
N GLU A 276 37.23 -28.36 -4.63
CA GLU A 276 36.13 -28.56 -3.70
C GLU A 276 34.82 -28.01 -4.28
N ILE A 277 33.72 -28.69 -3.98
CA ILE A 277 32.39 -28.26 -4.41
C ILE A 277 31.82 -27.18 -3.50
N SER A 278 31.15 -26.17 -4.09
CA SER A 278 30.44 -25.13 -3.36
C SER A 278 28.92 -25.33 -3.43
N VAL A 279 28.19 -24.72 -2.49
CA VAL A 279 26.72 -24.83 -2.44
C VAL A 279 26.07 -24.19 -3.66
N ASN A 280 26.56 -23.03 -4.10
CA ASN A 280 26.08 -22.39 -5.32
C ASN A 280 26.23 -23.31 -6.53
N LEU A 281 27.36 -24.01 -6.64
CA LEU A 281 27.59 -24.92 -7.74
C LEU A 281 26.60 -26.09 -7.72
N LEU A 282 26.30 -26.64 -6.54
CA LEU A 282 25.28 -27.67 -6.38
C LEU A 282 23.89 -27.16 -6.75
N VAL A 283 23.42 -26.11 -6.08
CA VAL A 283 22.03 -25.62 -6.18
C VAL A 283 21.75 -24.95 -7.52
N ASP A 284 22.67 -24.12 -8.05
CA ASP A 284 22.44 -23.35 -9.27
C ASP A 284 22.79 -24.10 -10.55
N GLN A 285 23.57 -25.18 -10.49
CA GLN A 285 24.04 -25.87 -11.69
C GLN A 285 23.72 -27.37 -11.66
N VAL A 286 24.36 -28.13 -10.77
CA VAL A 286 24.27 -29.60 -10.76
C VAL A 286 22.83 -30.08 -10.52
N PHE A 287 22.19 -29.58 -9.46
CA PHE A 287 20.84 -29.98 -9.07
C PHE A 287 19.77 -29.53 -10.04
N ARG A 288 19.99 -28.41 -10.75
CA ARG A 288 19.10 -27.95 -11.82
C ARG A 288 19.20 -28.83 -13.06
N GLN A 289 20.41 -29.22 -13.46
CA GLN A 289 20.60 -30.20 -14.54
C GLN A 289 19.89 -31.50 -14.19
N TRP A 290 20.13 -32.02 -12.99
CA TRP A 290 19.50 -33.26 -12.54
C TRP A 290 17.97 -33.15 -12.49
N SER A 291 17.44 -32.04 -11.97
CA SER A 291 15.99 -31.77 -11.97
C SER A 291 15.40 -31.68 -13.38
N SER A 292 16.13 -31.09 -14.34
CA SER A 292 15.73 -31.03 -15.75
C SER A 292 15.67 -32.42 -16.38
N VAL A 293 16.68 -33.26 -16.15
CA VAL A 293 16.73 -34.64 -16.66
C VAL A 293 15.64 -35.50 -16.01
N LEU A 294 15.45 -35.39 -14.70
CA LEU A 294 14.37 -36.08 -13.97
C LEU A 294 12.99 -35.72 -14.54
N LEU A 295 12.75 -34.44 -14.82
CA LEU A 295 11.51 -33.96 -15.44
C LEU A 295 11.30 -34.58 -16.83
N GLN A 296 12.34 -34.63 -17.65
CA GLN A 296 12.26 -35.22 -19.00
C GLN A 296 11.96 -36.72 -18.94
N GLN A 297 12.58 -37.47 -18.02
CA GLN A 297 12.31 -38.90 -17.81
C GLN A 297 10.86 -39.14 -17.38
N HIS A 298 10.37 -38.33 -16.44
CA HIS A 298 8.98 -38.38 -15.99
C HIS A 298 8.00 -38.14 -17.15
N ARG A 299 8.24 -37.12 -17.99
CA ARG A 299 7.38 -36.81 -19.15
C ARG A 299 7.41 -37.88 -20.24
N LYS A 300 8.56 -38.51 -20.46
CA LYS A 300 8.68 -39.69 -21.34
C LYS A 300 7.99 -40.94 -20.78
N LYS A 301 7.45 -40.90 -19.56
CA LYS A 301 6.94 -42.08 -18.83
C LYS A 301 8.00 -43.18 -18.70
N GLN A 302 9.26 -42.77 -18.59
CA GLN A 302 10.42 -43.64 -18.39
C GLN A 302 10.77 -43.74 -16.88
N HIS A 303 11.75 -44.58 -16.54
CA HIS A 303 12.17 -44.75 -15.15
C HIS A 303 12.74 -43.45 -14.56
N VAL A 304 12.22 -43.05 -13.40
CA VAL A 304 12.70 -41.88 -12.64
C VAL A 304 13.46 -42.40 -11.40
N PRO A 305 14.79 -42.19 -11.30
CA PRO A 305 15.57 -42.65 -10.16
C PRO A 305 15.34 -41.76 -8.93
N ILE A 306 14.34 -42.10 -8.11
CA ILE A 306 13.96 -41.28 -6.94
C ILE A 306 15.13 -41.15 -5.92
N GLN A 307 16.03 -42.14 -5.87
CA GLN A 307 17.21 -42.12 -5.00
C GLN A 307 18.17 -40.96 -5.29
N THR A 308 18.10 -40.34 -6.48
CA THR A 308 18.87 -39.12 -6.77
C THR A 308 18.53 -38.00 -5.78
N PHE A 309 17.27 -37.89 -5.34
CA PHE A 309 16.87 -36.86 -4.38
C PHE A 309 17.53 -37.05 -3.01
N ASP A 310 17.72 -38.29 -2.59
CA ASP A 310 18.40 -38.60 -1.33
C ASP A 310 19.89 -38.23 -1.42
N LEU A 311 20.53 -38.54 -2.56
CA LEU A 311 21.91 -38.12 -2.82
C LEU A 311 22.05 -36.59 -2.85
N MET A 312 21.14 -35.87 -3.51
CA MET A 312 21.15 -34.40 -3.52
C MET A 312 21.09 -33.84 -2.08
N GLU A 313 20.27 -34.44 -1.23
CA GLU A 313 20.13 -34.05 0.17
C GLU A 313 21.38 -34.31 0.99
N THR A 314 21.99 -35.48 0.83
CA THR A 314 23.22 -35.83 1.55
C THR A 314 24.38 -34.92 1.13
N LEU A 315 24.55 -34.69 -0.18
CA LEU A 315 25.60 -33.80 -0.71
C LEU A 315 25.41 -32.36 -0.23
N PHE A 316 24.18 -31.83 -0.28
CA PHE A 316 23.88 -30.48 0.20
C PHE A 316 24.16 -30.34 1.69
N LYS A 317 23.66 -31.27 2.51
CA LYS A 317 23.85 -31.25 3.96
C LYS A 317 25.32 -31.26 4.34
N ASN A 318 26.15 -32.07 3.68
CA ASN A 318 27.56 -32.15 4.01
C ASN A 318 28.31 -30.83 3.70
N VAL A 319 28.11 -30.27 2.51
CA VAL A 319 28.74 -28.99 2.12
C VAL A 319 28.24 -27.84 3.01
N MET A 320 26.94 -27.83 3.34
CA MET A 320 26.36 -26.85 4.27
C MET A 320 26.92 -26.97 5.68
N ASN A 321 27.11 -28.19 6.20
CA ASN A 321 27.68 -28.41 7.52
C ASN A 321 29.14 -27.94 7.58
N LYS A 322 29.92 -28.19 6.52
CA LYS A 322 31.28 -27.67 6.39
C LYS A 322 31.28 -26.14 6.43
N LEU A 323 30.46 -25.48 5.61
CA LEU A 323 30.36 -24.02 5.61
C LEU A 323 29.89 -23.48 6.97
N LYS A 324 28.90 -24.10 7.61
CA LYS A 324 28.45 -23.72 8.97
C LYS A 324 29.57 -23.80 10.00
N SER A 325 30.47 -24.77 9.88
CA SER A 325 31.62 -24.92 10.80
C SER A 325 32.70 -23.84 10.61
N GLU A 326 32.76 -23.22 9.43
CA GLU A 326 33.72 -22.16 9.10
C GLU A 326 33.19 -20.75 9.45
N VAL A 327 31.89 -20.61 9.70
CA VAL A 327 31.28 -19.33 10.08
C VAL A 327 31.42 -19.11 11.57
N SER A 328 32.17 -18.08 11.96
CA SER A 328 32.28 -17.63 13.34
C SER A 328 31.00 -16.96 13.83
N ASP A 329 30.78 -17.03 15.14
CA ASP A 329 29.56 -16.53 15.76
C ASP A 329 29.54 -15.00 15.99
N GLY A 330 30.43 -14.27 15.33
CA GLY A 330 30.57 -12.83 15.48
C GLY A 330 29.50 -12.00 14.76
N ASN A 331 29.69 -10.68 14.83
CA ASN A 331 28.78 -9.63 14.35
C ASN A 331 29.44 -8.66 13.35
N SER A 332 30.59 -9.03 12.78
CA SER A 332 31.21 -8.26 11.68
C SER A 332 30.32 -8.28 10.43
N VAL A 333 30.57 -7.35 9.51
CA VAL A 333 29.86 -7.29 8.23
C VAL A 333 29.96 -8.63 7.49
N LYS A 334 31.16 -9.18 7.39
CA LYS A 334 31.44 -10.43 6.67
C LYS A 334 30.72 -11.63 7.28
N GLU A 335 30.81 -11.83 8.59
CA GLU A 335 30.15 -12.95 9.28
C GLU A 335 28.63 -12.91 9.11
N ARG A 336 28.04 -11.71 9.14
CA ARG A 336 26.60 -11.53 8.98
C ARG A 336 26.14 -11.82 7.55
N LEU A 337 26.91 -11.41 6.55
CA LEU A 337 26.66 -11.77 5.15
C LEU A 337 26.79 -13.29 4.95
N GLN A 338 27.79 -13.93 5.56
CA GLN A 338 27.94 -15.39 5.53
C GLN A 338 26.72 -16.10 6.16
N LYS A 339 26.30 -15.71 7.38
CA LYS A 339 25.11 -16.27 8.04
C LYS A 339 23.83 -16.11 7.20
N LYS A 340 23.66 -14.94 6.59
CA LYS A 340 22.54 -14.67 5.66
C LYS A 340 22.61 -15.58 4.44
N ASN A 341 23.77 -15.70 3.80
CA ASN A 341 23.96 -16.56 2.64
C ASN A 341 23.69 -18.02 2.95
N LEU A 342 24.08 -18.52 4.14
CA LEU A 342 23.72 -19.86 4.59
C LEU A 342 22.20 -20.06 4.62
N LYS A 343 21.44 -19.17 5.26
CA LYS A 343 19.98 -19.24 5.32
C LYS A 343 19.36 -19.16 3.91
N LYS A 344 19.90 -18.28 3.05
CA LYS A 344 19.48 -18.17 1.64
C LYS A 344 19.64 -19.49 0.90
N TYR A 345 20.79 -20.14 1.03
CA TYR A 345 21.04 -21.43 0.38
C TYR A 345 20.13 -22.53 0.89
N GLU A 346 19.82 -22.57 2.18
CA GLU A 346 18.84 -23.52 2.74
C GLU A 346 17.45 -23.33 2.14
N VAL A 347 16.99 -22.09 2.04
CA VAL A 347 15.68 -21.76 1.46
C VAL A 347 15.65 -22.08 -0.04
N GLU A 348 16.69 -21.71 -0.78
CA GLU A 348 16.80 -22.00 -2.22
C GLU A 348 16.81 -23.50 -2.50
N TYR A 349 17.61 -24.26 -1.74
CA TYR A 349 17.65 -25.72 -1.82
C TYR A 349 16.30 -26.36 -1.46
N ALA A 350 15.69 -25.97 -0.33
CA ALA A 350 14.39 -26.49 0.08
C ALA A 350 13.31 -26.19 -0.96
N THR A 351 13.34 -24.99 -1.56
CA THR A 351 12.43 -24.59 -2.64
C THR A 351 12.63 -25.47 -3.86
N LEU A 352 13.88 -25.62 -4.33
CA LEU A 352 14.23 -26.47 -5.47
C LEU A 352 13.76 -27.92 -5.25
N MET A 353 14.06 -28.51 -4.09
CA MET A 353 13.70 -29.89 -3.79
C MET A 353 12.19 -30.11 -3.69
N ASN A 354 11.48 -29.22 -2.99
CA ASN A 354 10.03 -29.32 -2.86
C ASN A 354 9.34 -29.21 -4.23
N GLN A 355 9.81 -28.32 -5.08
CA GLN A 355 9.28 -28.14 -6.43
C GLN A 355 9.59 -29.33 -7.32
N SER A 356 10.85 -29.80 -7.38
CA SER A 356 11.24 -30.97 -8.17
C SER A 356 10.46 -32.24 -7.74
N LYS A 357 10.31 -32.48 -6.43
CA LYS A 357 9.50 -33.60 -5.92
C LYS A 357 8.01 -33.45 -6.26
N THR A 358 7.45 -32.24 -6.20
CA THR A 358 6.04 -32.01 -6.50
C THR A 358 5.71 -32.25 -7.97
N VAL A 359 6.56 -31.76 -8.89
CA VAL A 359 6.34 -31.94 -10.34
C VAL A 359 6.39 -33.41 -10.76
N ILE A 360 7.25 -34.21 -10.12
CA ILE A 360 7.41 -35.64 -10.44
C ILE A 360 6.38 -36.52 -9.71
N GLY A 361 5.99 -36.14 -8.49
CA GLY A 361 5.24 -37.02 -7.59
C GLY A 361 3.73 -36.82 -7.55
N ILE A 362 3.19 -35.68 -8.02
CA ILE A 362 1.76 -35.36 -7.87
C ILE A 362 1.19 -34.79 -9.18
N GLU A 363 0.86 -35.66 -10.12
CA GLU A 363 0.06 -35.29 -11.30
C GLU A 363 -1.28 -34.68 -10.83
N GLY A 364 -1.57 -33.43 -11.23
CA GLY A 364 -2.87 -32.78 -11.00
C GLY A 364 -2.98 -31.84 -9.79
N LYS A 365 -1.88 -31.49 -9.09
CA LYS A 365 -1.94 -30.55 -7.93
C LYS A 365 -2.06 -29.08 -8.33
N TYR A 366 -1.55 -28.70 -9.49
CA TYR A 366 -1.51 -27.32 -9.95
C TYR A 366 -2.87 -26.90 -10.52
N GLN A 367 -3.41 -25.79 -10.03
CA GLN A 367 -4.73 -25.31 -10.44
C GLN A 367 -4.70 -24.60 -11.80
N ASN A 368 -3.53 -24.13 -12.24
CA ASN A 368 -3.33 -23.44 -13.51
C ASN A 368 -1.92 -23.66 -14.10
N GLU A 369 -1.77 -23.40 -15.39
CA GLU A 369 -0.52 -23.59 -16.15
C GLU A 369 0.59 -22.63 -15.74
N ILE A 370 0.25 -21.45 -15.22
CA ILE A 370 1.20 -20.45 -14.73
C ILE A 370 1.94 -20.97 -13.49
N GLU A 371 1.23 -21.60 -12.56
CA GLU A 371 1.80 -22.17 -11.33
C GLU A 371 2.75 -23.33 -11.65
N LEU A 372 2.37 -24.18 -12.61
CA LEU A 372 3.22 -25.25 -13.14
C LEU A 372 4.48 -24.67 -13.79
N ALA A 373 4.34 -23.66 -14.65
CA ALA A 373 5.46 -23.00 -15.32
C ALA A 373 6.44 -22.33 -14.34
N GLU A 374 5.93 -21.62 -13.34
CA GLU A 374 6.76 -21.01 -12.30
C GLU A 374 7.49 -22.05 -11.46
N THR A 375 6.83 -23.17 -11.17
CA THR A 375 7.45 -24.29 -10.46
C THR A 375 8.60 -24.87 -11.28
N ILE A 376 8.39 -25.11 -12.58
CA ILE A 376 9.43 -25.64 -13.49
C ILE A 376 10.58 -24.66 -13.63
N LEU A 377 10.30 -23.36 -13.82
CA LEU A 377 11.35 -22.35 -13.89
C LEU A 377 12.16 -22.31 -12.59
N LYS A 378 11.51 -22.34 -11.43
CA LYS A 378 12.21 -22.30 -10.14
C LYS A 378 13.02 -23.58 -9.85
N SER A 379 12.65 -24.74 -10.42
CA SER A 379 13.43 -25.99 -10.27
C SER A 379 14.51 -26.20 -11.34
N THR A 380 14.36 -25.62 -12.54
CA THR A 380 15.24 -25.90 -13.70
C THR A 380 16.03 -24.68 -14.19
N VAL A 381 15.69 -23.45 -13.77
CA VAL A 381 16.31 -22.20 -14.24
C VAL A 381 16.72 -21.30 -13.08
N THR A 382 17.88 -20.65 -13.19
CA THR A 382 18.38 -19.68 -12.22
C THR A 382 17.59 -18.36 -12.31
N THR A 383 16.40 -18.27 -11.71
CA THR A 383 15.62 -17.03 -11.72
C THR A 383 16.15 -15.99 -10.72
N ARG A 384 16.90 -14.98 -11.20
CA ARG A 384 17.16 -13.70 -10.49
C ARG A 384 16.01 -12.68 -10.67
N LYS A 385 14.85 -13.11 -11.16
CA LYS A 385 13.77 -12.24 -11.73
C LYS A 385 12.91 -11.48 -10.71
N TYR A 386 12.82 -11.90 -9.45
CA TYR A 386 11.90 -11.27 -8.49
C TYR A 386 12.34 -9.86 -8.06
N ASP A 387 13.64 -9.55 -8.09
CA ASP A 387 14.15 -8.23 -7.70
C ASP A 387 13.97 -7.18 -8.81
N THR A 388 14.10 -7.58 -10.08
CA THR A 388 14.15 -6.66 -11.23
C THR A 388 12.80 -6.05 -11.59
N ARG A 389 11.70 -6.82 -11.47
CA ARG A 389 10.35 -6.37 -11.84
C ARG A 389 9.83 -5.30 -10.88
N ASN A 390 10.12 -5.45 -9.58
CA ASN A 390 9.70 -4.53 -8.53
C ASN A 390 10.49 -3.20 -8.50
N LEU A 391 11.72 -3.19 -9.03
CA LEU A 391 12.54 -1.97 -9.19
C LEU A 391 12.07 -1.11 -10.36
N LYS A 392 11.72 -1.74 -11.49
CA LYS A 392 11.28 -1.03 -12.71
C LYS A 392 9.94 -0.32 -12.55
N MET A 393 9.01 -0.83 -11.72
CA MET A 393 7.66 -0.25 -11.59
C MET A 393 7.62 1.17 -10.98
N LYS A 394 8.72 1.71 -10.43
CA LYS A 394 8.74 3.07 -9.85
C LYS A 394 9.88 3.97 -10.34
N GLY A 395 10.52 3.65 -11.47
CA GLY A 395 11.49 4.53 -12.11
C GLY A 395 12.86 4.66 -11.41
N HIS A 396 13.21 3.72 -10.52
CA HIS A 396 14.57 3.56 -9.98
C HIS A 396 15.01 2.10 -10.18
N GLY A 397 15.66 1.86 -11.31
CA GLY A 397 16.09 0.53 -11.77
C GLY A 397 17.37 0.04 -11.08
N GLN A 398 17.82 -1.15 -11.48
CA GLN A 398 19.07 -1.72 -10.98
C GLN A 398 20.31 -0.89 -11.40
N GLU A 399 20.25 -0.23 -12.57
CA GLU A 399 21.29 0.67 -13.05
C GLU A 399 21.41 1.91 -12.16
N ASP A 400 20.29 2.59 -11.86
CA ASP A 400 20.27 3.75 -10.96
C ASP A 400 20.79 3.39 -9.56
N TYR A 401 20.46 2.20 -9.06
CA TYR A 401 20.99 1.69 -7.79
C TYR A 401 22.51 1.46 -7.86
N GLY A 402 23.02 0.89 -8.95
CA GLY A 402 24.45 0.73 -9.18
C GLY A 402 25.19 2.07 -9.17
N ASP A 403 24.65 3.08 -9.84
CA ASP A 403 25.21 4.44 -9.86
C ASP A 403 25.22 5.09 -8.48
N ASP A 404 24.12 4.94 -7.72
CA ASP A 404 24.01 5.45 -6.35
C ASP A 404 25.03 4.79 -5.40
N ILE A 405 25.27 3.48 -5.56
CA ILE A 405 26.30 2.73 -4.81
C ILE A 405 27.69 3.27 -5.13
N GLN A 406 28.02 3.47 -6.42
CA GLN A 406 29.31 4.01 -6.83
C GLN A 406 29.52 5.45 -6.34
N ALA A 407 28.48 6.28 -6.37
CA ALA A 407 28.52 7.63 -5.82
C ALA A 407 28.76 7.61 -4.30
N PHE A 408 28.08 6.73 -3.57
CA PHE A 408 28.28 6.55 -2.13
C PHE A 408 29.69 6.06 -1.80
N LEU A 409 30.18 5.04 -2.51
CA LEU A 409 31.54 4.49 -2.34
C LEU A 409 32.62 5.55 -2.48
N LYS A 410 32.52 6.41 -3.51
CA LYS A 410 33.45 7.53 -3.70
C LYS A 410 33.45 8.50 -2.51
N LEU A 411 32.26 8.82 -1.98
CA LEU A 411 32.13 9.66 -0.78
C LEU A 411 32.70 8.96 0.46
N TYR A 412 32.47 7.65 0.59
CA TYR A 412 32.94 6.85 1.72
C TYR A 412 34.46 6.75 1.73
N GLU A 413 35.10 6.37 0.62
CA GLU A 413 36.56 6.27 0.55
C GLU A 413 37.25 7.61 0.85
N LYS A 414 36.64 8.74 0.46
CA LYS A 414 37.13 10.08 0.83
C LYS A 414 37.00 10.36 2.34
N ALA A 415 35.94 9.89 2.99
CA ALA A 415 35.67 10.12 4.40
C ALA A 415 36.28 9.05 5.34
N LYS A 416 36.63 7.88 4.81
CA LYS A 416 37.07 6.68 5.53
C LYS A 416 38.20 6.94 6.53
N PRO A 417 39.28 7.68 6.19
CA PRO A 417 40.34 7.97 7.16
C PRO A 417 39.82 8.72 8.40
N SER A 418 38.89 9.66 8.20
CA SER A 418 38.26 10.40 9.30
C SER A 418 37.25 9.56 10.07
N ILE A 419 36.53 8.65 9.41
CA ILE A 419 35.58 7.72 10.07
C ILE A 419 36.32 6.76 11.00
N LEU A 420 37.48 6.23 10.59
CA LEU A 420 38.31 5.34 11.39
C LEU A 420 38.94 6.03 12.61
N GLN A 421 39.04 7.37 12.60
CA GLN A 421 39.52 8.17 13.74
C GLN A 421 38.41 8.53 14.73
N LEU A 422 37.13 8.31 14.38
CA LEU A 422 36.04 8.54 15.32
C LEU A 422 36.12 7.54 16.48
N PRO A 423 35.79 7.97 17.72
CA PRO A 423 35.77 7.06 18.85
C PRO A 423 34.81 5.90 18.60
N GLN A 424 35.19 4.71 19.08
CA GLN A 424 34.32 3.56 19.03
C GLN A 424 33.01 3.87 19.78
N PRO A 425 31.83 3.57 19.19
CA PRO A 425 30.56 3.82 19.83
C PRO A 425 30.43 3.02 21.13
N THR A 426 29.88 3.66 22.16
CA THR A 426 29.66 3.00 23.45
C THR A 426 28.52 1.99 23.35
N PRO A 427 28.35 1.05 24.31
CA PRO A 427 27.20 0.14 24.33
C PRO A 427 25.83 0.84 24.29
N ASP A 428 25.77 2.11 24.71
CA ASP A 428 24.56 2.95 24.70
C ASP A 428 24.28 3.57 23.32
N ASP A 429 25.31 3.70 22.47
CA ASP A 429 25.21 4.15 21.08
C ASP A 429 24.88 2.99 20.11
N CYS A 430 25.01 1.75 20.58
CA CYS A 430 24.72 0.55 19.82
C CYS A 430 23.25 0.11 19.98
N CYS A 431 22.75 -0.61 18.97
CA CYS A 431 21.46 -1.28 19.11
C CYS A 431 21.52 -2.29 20.26
N ARG A 432 20.59 -2.18 21.20
CA ARG A 432 20.53 -3.07 22.38
C ARG A 432 20.34 -4.55 22.08
N ILE A 433 19.77 -4.88 20.91
CA ILE A 433 19.50 -6.26 20.50
C ILE A 433 20.71 -6.82 19.75
N THR A 434 21.16 -6.12 18.72
CA THR A 434 22.20 -6.62 17.82
C THR A 434 23.62 -6.28 18.29
N MET A 435 23.77 -5.38 19.28
CA MET A 435 25.04 -4.88 19.80
C MET A 435 25.97 -4.29 18.70
N THR A 436 25.38 -3.78 17.63
CA THR A 436 26.05 -3.09 16.51
C THR A 436 25.44 -1.71 16.28
N SER A 437 26.15 -0.82 15.58
CA SER A 437 25.70 0.50 15.15
C SER A 437 26.05 0.79 13.71
N THR A 438 25.42 1.81 13.13
CA THR A 438 25.80 2.33 11.81
C THR A 438 27.28 2.70 11.72
N LEU A 439 27.85 3.27 12.79
CA LEU A 439 29.25 3.67 12.82
C LEU A 439 30.19 2.46 12.86
N LEU A 440 29.85 1.41 13.63
CA LEU A 440 30.62 0.17 13.67
C LEU A 440 30.69 -0.49 12.29
N ASP A 441 29.55 -0.58 11.61
CA ASP A 441 29.52 -1.12 10.25
C ASP A 441 30.43 -0.31 9.30
N MET A 442 30.40 1.02 9.38
CA MET A 442 31.27 1.89 8.55
C MET A 442 32.76 1.80 8.90
N GLN A 443 33.10 1.36 10.11
CA GLN A 443 34.48 1.17 10.57
C GLN A 443 35.01 -0.25 10.31
N ASP A 444 34.14 -1.18 9.93
CA ASP A 444 34.48 -2.57 9.60
C ASP A 444 35.36 -2.64 8.35
N SER A 445 36.41 -3.48 8.37
CA SER A 445 37.29 -3.70 7.22
C SER A 445 36.55 -4.26 6.00
N ASP A 446 35.50 -5.03 6.24
CA ASP A 446 34.70 -5.72 5.22
C ASP A 446 33.43 -4.93 4.83
N PHE A 447 33.32 -3.65 5.23
CA PHE A 447 32.17 -2.80 4.92
C PHE A 447 31.81 -2.77 3.43
N HIS A 448 32.82 -2.84 2.56
CA HIS A 448 32.66 -2.82 1.11
C HIS A 448 31.83 -3.99 0.57
N LEU A 449 31.82 -5.14 1.26
CA LEU A 449 31.05 -6.32 0.87
C LEU A 449 29.53 -6.06 0.87
N LEU A 450 29.04 -5.10 1.68
CA LEU A 450 27.61 -4.74 1.66
C LEU A 450 27.16 -4.20 0.31
N PHE A 451 28.07 -3.57 -0.46
CA PHE A 451 27.73 -2.97 -1.75
C PHE A 451 27.64 -3.98 -2.89
N GLU A 452 27.98 -5.25 -2.64
CA GLU A 452 27.81 -6.35 -3.59
C GLU A 452 26.37 -6.91 -3.57
N GLU A 453 25.60 -6.58 -2.53
CA GLU A 453 24.20 -6.98 -2.37
C GLU A 453 23.26 -6.22 -3.31
N ASN A 454 22.16 -6.87 -3.72
CA ASN A 454 21.07 -6.16 -4.41
C ASN A 454 20.40 -5.14 -3.46
N LYS A 455 19.58 -4.24 -4.02
CA LYS A 455 18.96 -3.14 -3.25
C LYS A 455 18.19 -3.62 -2.01
N PHE A 456 17.31 -4.61 -2.16
CA PHE A 456 16.47 -5.06 -1.04
C PHE A 456 17.29 -5.72 0.06
N ASP A 457 18.26 -6.51 -0.36
CA ASP A 457 19.19 -7.18 0.52
C ASP A 457 20.08 -6.20 1.27
N PHE A 458 20.60 -5.19 0.59
CA PHE A 458 21.34 -4.10 1.20
C PHE A 458 20.50 -3.34 2.25
N LEU A 459 19.26 -2.96 1.90
CA LEU A 459 18.35 -2.26 2.80
C LEU A 459 18.04 -3.05 4.09
N LYS A 460 18.03 -4.39 4.02
CA LYS A 460 17.82 -5.28 5.17
C LYS A 460 19.09 -5.58 5.97
N THR A 461 20.25 -5.52 5.34
CA THR A 461 21.52 -6.01 5.92
C THR A 461 22.37 -4.88 6.50
N PHE A 462 22.28 -3.68 5.94
CA PHE A 462 22.98 -2.49 6.45
C PHE A 462 22.41 -2.08 7.82
N THR A 463 23.26 -1.90 8.83
CA THR A 463 22.79 -1.52 10.17
C THR A 463 22.47 -0.03 10.24
N MET A 464 21.18 0.30 10.22
CA MET A 464 20.69 1.65 10.54
C MET A 464 20.23 1.71 12.00
N THR A 465 20.98 2.40 12.85
CA THR A 465 20.63 2.63 14.27
C THR A 465 19.96 3.97 14.50
N GLY A 466 18.98 3.99 15.40
CA GLY A 466 18.36 5.22 15.84
C GLY A 466 17.20 5.03 16.80
N ILE A 467 16.30 6.01 16.85
CA ILE A 467 15.19 6.06 17.79
C ILE A 467 14.09 5.11 17.32
N PRO A 468 13.76 4.06 18.10
CA PRO A 468 12.64 3.20 17.79
C PRO A 468 11.30 3.88 18.07
N VAL A 469 10.42 3.82 17.08
CA VAL A 469 9.09 4.44 17.16
C VAL A 469 8.01 3.49 16.65
N TYR A 470 6.82 3.65 17.22
CA TYR A 470 5.60 3.07 16.65
C TYR A 470 4.83 4.15 15.90
N ALA A 471 4.75 3.99 14.59
CA ALA A 471 4.05 4.85 13.67
C ALA A 471 3.28 3.98 12.66
N PRO A 472 1.94 3.86 12.78
CA PRO A 472 1.14 3.09 11.84
C PRO A 472 1.34 3.61 10.41
N VAL A 473 1.49 2.69 9.45
CA VAL A 473 1.75 3.07 8.06
C VAL A 473 0.49 3.72 7.49
N ARG A 474 0.64 4.96 6.98
CA ARG A 474 -0.45 5.71 6.33
C ARG A 474 0.01 6.22 4.97
N ASP A 475 -0.87 6.15 3.98
CA ASP A 475 -0.59 6.66 2.62
C ASP A 475 -0.18 8.14 2.64
N ALA A 476 -0.83 8.93 3.51
CA ALA A 476 -0.49 10.34 3.71
C ALA A 476 1.00 10.56 4.05
N SER A 477 1.59 9.72 4.92
CA SER A 477 3.01 9.82 5.28
C SER A 477 3.97 9.33 4.19
N GLN A 478 3.51 8.48 3.28
CA GLN A 478 4.29 8.05 2.12
C GLN A 478 4.34 9.12 1.02
N ILE A 479 3.31 9.98 0.95
CA ILE A 479 3.25 11.13 0.04
C ILE A 479 3.92 12.37 0.66
N ASN A 480 3.76 12.55 1.97
CA ASN A 480 4.26 13.69 2.72
C ASN A 480 4.88 13.23 4.06
N PRO A 481 6.20 13.12 4.18
CA PRO A 481 6.82 12.59 5.38
C PRO A 481 6.64 13.49 6.61
N TRP A 482 6.27 14.76 6.45
CA TRP A 482 5.99 15.66 7.58
C TRP A 482 4.69 15.36 8.32
N THR A 483 3.87 14.42 7.83
CA THR A 483 2.68 13.89 8.52
C THR A 483 2.96 12.55 9.21
N PHE A 484 4.22 12.13 9.33
CA PHE A 484 4.61 10.90 10.01
C PHE A 484 4.14 10.89 11.48
N GLY A 485 3.20 10.00 11.79
CA GLY A 485 2.44 10.02 13.04
C GLY A 485 2.98 9.07 14.10
N ILE A 486 3.84 9.58 14.98
CA ILE A 486 4.42 8.78 16.08
C ILE A 486 3.41 8.66 17.23
N LYS A 487 2.90 7.44 17.47
CA LYS A 487 2.03 7.14 18.61
C LYS A 487 2.86 6.99 19.90
N HIS A 488 3.90 6.16 19.85
CA HIS A 488 4.80 5.89 20.97
C HIS A 488 6.25 5.88 20.50
N MET A 489 7.15 6.26 21.40
CA MET A 489 8.60 6.09 21.25
C MET A 489 9.06 5.23 22.42
N LEU A 490 9.91 4.23 22.17
CA LEU A 490 10.39 3.42 23.30
C LEU A 490 11.20 4.31 24.25
N VAL A 491 11.13 3.95 25.53
CA VAL A 491 11.83 4.60 26.64
C VAL A 491 12.97 3.71 27.12
N THR A 492 13.77 4.20 28.06
CA THR A 492 14.88 3.46 28.69
C THR A 492 14.44 2.06 29.16
N PRO A 493 15.24 0.99 28.94
CA PRO A 493 16.64 0.99 28.45
C PRO A 493 16.81 0.93 26.92
N PHE A 494 15.74 0.90 26.14
CA PHE A 494 15.76 0.66 24.68
C PHE A 494 15.74 1.95 23.86
N THR A 495 16.65 2.88 24.18
CA THR A 495 16.72 4.19 23.53
C THR A 495 17.20 4.15 22.09
N ILE A 496 18.03 3.14 21.75
CA ILE A 496 18.61 2.92 20.42
C ILE A 496 18.36 1.48 19.98
N LEU A 497 17.74 1.32 18.80
CA LEU A 497 17.57 0.04 18.12
C LEU A 497 18.00 0.15 16.66
N SER A 498 18.20 -0.99 16.02
CA SER A 498 18.55 -1.09 14.60
C SER A 498 17.36 -1.54 13.78
N GLN A 499 17.27 -1.07 12.54
CA GLN A 499 16.24 -1.56 11.61
C GLN A 499 16.40 -3.06 11.36
N ARG A 500 17.62 -3.60 11.44
CA ARG A 500 17.91 -5.03 11.33
C ARG A 500 17.23 -5.87 12.40
N ALA A 501 17.12 -5.35 13.63
CA ALA A 501 16.37 -6.03 14.69
C ALA A 501 14.89 -6.19 14.33
N ILE A 502 14.31 -5.21 13.62
CA ILE A 502 12.92 -5.28 13.12
C ILE A 502 12.80 -6.35 12.04
N GLU A 503 13.69 -6.34 11.04
CA GLU A 503 13.61 -7.31 9.94
C GLU A 503 13.89 -8.74 10.40
N ALA A 504 14.84 -8.93 11.33
CA ALA A 504 15.11 -10.25 11.91
C ALA A 504 13.91 -10.81 12.68
N TYR A 505 13.18 -9.96 13.40
CA TYR A 505 11.94 -10.37 14.09
C TYR A 505 10.86 -10.75 13.09
N ALA A 506 10.65 -9.94 12.05
CA ALA A 506 9.66 -10.20 11.01
C ALA A 506 9.94 -11.48 10.20
N GLU A 507 11.18 -11.93 10.12
CA GLU A 507 11.55 -13.19 9.46
C GLU A 507 11.33 -14.43 10.33
N CYS A 508 11.19 -14.29 11.64
CA CYS A 508 11.01 -15.41 12.57
C CYS A 508 9.53 -15.65 12.94
N ASP A 509 8.65 -14.70 12.66
CA ASP A 509 7.24 -14.78 13.03
C ASP A 509 6.43 -15.51 11.94
N GLU A 510 6.22 -16.82 12.12
CA GLU A 510 5.50 -17.69 11.16
C GLU A 510 4.02 -17.26 10.96
N ASP A 511 3.44 -16.53 11.91
CA ASP A 511 2.07 -16.01 11.87
C ASP A 511 1.94 -14.64 11.16
N GLY A 512 3.04 -14.05 10.72
CA GLY A 512 3.16 -12.64 10.30
C GLY A 512 2.71 -12.28 8.88
N PHE A 513 2.09 -13.20 8.12
CA PHE A 513 1.63 -12.89 6.74
C PHE A 513 0.41 -11.95 6.67
N GLY A 514 -0.07 -11.41 7.79
CA GLY A 514 -1.29 -10.58 7.84
C GLY A 514 -1.21 -9.22 8.57
N ALA A 515 -0.12 -8.88 9.26
CA ALA A 515 -0.04 -7.61 9.98
C ALA A 515 0.50 -6.49 9.08
N SER A 516 -0.37 -5.55 8.66
CA SER A 516 -0.04 -4.42 7.78
C SER A 516 1.12 -3.53 8.26
N ASP A 517 1.45 -3.58 9.56
CA ASP A 517 2.40 -2.66 10.20
C ASP A 517 3.74 -3.28 10.62
N LYS A 518 3.97 -4.60 10.45
CA LYS A 518 5.22 -5.34 10.86
C LYS A 518 5.84 -4.83 12.17
N ASP A 519 5.06 -4.79 13.24
CA ASP A 519 5.53 -4.30 14.52
C ASP A 519 6.26 -5.36 15.35
N VAL A 520 7.21 -4.91 16.16
CA VAL A 520 7.93 -5.69 17.15
C VAL A 520 7.47 -5.26 18.54
N ILE A 521 7.21 -6.23 19.41
CA ILE A 521 6.83 -6.02 20.82
C ILE A 521 7.90 -6.65 21.70
N LEU A 522 8.67 -5.84 22.44
CA LEU A 522 9.72 -6.36 23.32
C LEU A 522 9.14 -7.07 24.56
N GLN A 523 7.98 -6.65 25.04
CA GLN A 523 7.31 -7.24 26.19
C GLN A 523 5.83 -7.48 25.88
N LYS A 524 5.39 -8.76 25.86
CA LYS A 524 4.07 -9.23 25.38
C LYS A 524 2.83 -8.65 26.11
N SER A 525 2.99 -7.70 27.03
CA SER A 525 1.91 -7.04 27.77
C SER A 525 2.05 -5.51 27.87
N ASP A 526 3.04 -4.89 27.22
CA ASP A 526 3.24 -3.44 27.25
C ASP A 526 3.19 -2.82 25.85
N GLU A 527 2.05 -2.18 25.53
CA GLU A 527 1.86 -1.45 24.27
C GLU A 527 2.89 -0.34 24.04
N LYS A 528 3.55 0.17 25.09
CA LYS A 528 4.61 1.19 24.97
C LYS A 528 5.94 0.61 24.50
N THR A 529 6.09 -0.71 24.48
CA THR A 529 7.27 -1.41 23.94
C THR A 529 7.13 -1.78 22.46
N ARG A 530 5.99 -1.44 21.84
CA ARG A 530 5.72 -1.66 20.43
C ARG A 530 6.51 -0.67 19.57
N PHE A 531 7.12 -1.12 18.49
CA PHE A 531 7.75 -0.27 17.47
C PHE A 531 7.75 -0.96 16.11
N ASN A 532 7.73 -0.17 15.05
CA ASN A 532 7.76 -0.68 13.67
C ASN A 532 8.67 0.15 12.75
N ALA A 533 9.24 1.25 13.23
CA ALA A 533 10.14 2.10 12.46
C ALA A 533 11.33 2.55 13.31
N ILE A 534 12.45 2.82 12.64
CA ILE A 534 13.63 3.44 13.25
C ILE A 534 13.83 4.80 12.60
N ILE A 535 13.96 5.84 13.41
CA ILE A 535 14.40 7.16 12.96
C ILE A 535 15.91 7.21 13.16
N PRO A 536 16.72 7.13 12.09
CA PRO A 536 18.17 7.11 12.23
C PRO A 536 18.67 8.35 12.98
N ILE A 537 19.73 8.19 13.76
CA ILE A 537 20.41 9.34 14.38
C ILE A 537 21.90 9.21 14.18
N VAL A 538 22.55 10.36 14.07
CA VAL A 538 24.00 10.48 13.97
C VAL A 538 24.50 11.19 15.24
N PRO A 539 25.42 10.57 15.99
CA PRO A 539 26.04 11.23 17.14
C PRO A 539 26.69 12.55 16.76
N GLU A 540 26.66 13.53 17.65
CA GLU A 540 27.20 14.88 17.40
C GLU A 540 28.69 14.84 17.02
N SER A 541 29.47 13.94 17.63
CA SER A 541 30.88 13.73 17.32
C SER A 541 31.12 13.24 15.88
N ALA A 542 30.16 12.53 15.27
CA ALA A 542 30.27 11.96 13.94
C ALA A 542 29.57 12.80 12.84
N ALA A 543 28.68 13.73 13.22
CA ALA A 543 27.81 14.46 12.30
C ALA A 543 28.57 15.22 11.20
N GLY A 544 29.70 15.86 11.54
CA GLY A 544 30.53 16.59 10.59
C GLY A 544 31.17 15.68 9.54
N VAL A 545 31.71 14.54 9.99
CA VAL A 545 32.38 13.55 9.13
C VAL A 545 31.38 12.83 8.23
N LEU A 546 30.22 12.44 8.77
CA LEU A 546 29.21 11.66 8.04
C LEU A 546 28.30 12.51 7.15
N LYS A 547 28.35 13.84 7.24
CA LYS A 547 27.49 14.76 6.47
C LYS A 547 27.42 14.47 4.96
N PRO A 548 28.51 14.20 4.24
CA PRO A 548 28.45 13.87 2.81
C PRO A 548 27.69 12.56 2.54
N LEU A 549 27.89 11.55 3.39
CA LEU A 549 27.24 10.24 3.26
C LEU A 549 25.74 10.33 3.57
N VAL A 550 25.37 11.01 4.65
CA VAL A 550 23.98 11.21 5.09
C VAL A 550 23.13 11.96 4.06
N ARG A 551 23.78 12.72 3.16
CA ARG A 551 23.13 13.48 2.09
C ARG A 551 23.06 12.76 0.75
N SER A 552 23.65 11.58 0.63
CA SER A 552 23.61 10.75 -0.58
C SER A 552 22.22 10.17 -0.84
N ASN A 553 21.98 9.74 -2.08
CA ASN A 553 20.77 8.99 -2.45
C ASN A 553 20.69 7.64 -1.73
N LEU A 554 21.81 6.91 -1.61
CA LEU A 554 21.85 5.63 -0.91
C LEU A 554 21.43 5.75 0.56
N TYR A 555 21.90 6.78 1.25
CA TYR A 555 21.46 7.03 2.63
C TYR A 555 20.00 7.50 2.68
N ALA A 556 19.54 8.32 1.73
CA ALA A 556 18.13 8.70 1.65
C ALA A 556 17.23 7.47 1.45
N MET A 557 17.64 6.50 0.62
CA MET A 557 16.96 5.21 0.46
C MET A 557 16.88 4.45 1.78
N LEU A 558 18.01 4.28 2.48
CA LEU A 558 18.08 3.61 3.78
C LEU A 558 17.16 4.27 4.81
N ALA A 559 17.26 5.59 4.96
CA ALA A 559 16.45 6.33 5.92
C ALA A 559 14.96 6.26 5.59
N THR A 560 14.60 6.41 4.31
CA THR A 560 13.19 6.29 3.86
C THR A 560 12.64 4.90 4.15
N PHE A 561 13.42 3.84 3.87
CA PHE A 561 13.03 2.48 4.20
C PHE A 561 12.88 2.26 5.71
N CYS A 562 13.79 2.78 6.54
CA CYS A 562 13.72 2.63 8.00
C CYS A 562 12.49 3.31 8.63
N ILE A 563 12.06 4.44 8.05
CA ILE A 563 10.98 5.30 8.58
C ILE A 563 9.62 4.89 8.00
N LEU A 564 9.53 4.74 6.68
CA LEU A 564 8.27 4.52 5.96
C LEU A 564 8.04 3.05 5.58
N LYS A 565 9.01 2.16 5.82
CA LYS A 565 8.98 0.73 5.48
C LYS A 565 8.65 0.43 4.01
N ASN A 566 8.95 1.39 3.13
CA ASN A 566 8.70 1.29 1.70
C ASN A 566 10.04 1.31 0.94
N PRO A 567 10.51 0.15 0.44
CA PRO A 567 11.81 0.06 -0.25
C PRO A 567 11.79 0.65 -1.67
N HIS A 568 10.62 1.09 -2.17
CA HIS A 568 10.43 1.56 -3.53
C HIS A 568 10.41 3.08 -3.66
N ILE A 569 10.59 3.83 -2.58
CA ILE A 569 10.59 5.31 -2.60
C ILE A 569 11.91 5.85 -2.07
N ILE A 570 12.35 6.96 -2.66
CA ILE A 570 13.49 7.74 -2.20
C ILE A 570 12.96 9.14 -1.88
N ASP A 571 12.89 9.49 -0.60
CA ASP A 571 12.43 10.81 -0.19
C ASP A 571 13.54 11.51 0.60
N HIS A 572 14.14 12.53 0.00
CA HIS A 572 15.23 13.30 0.60
C HIS A 572 14.80 14.13 1.82
N ASN A 573 13.50 14.31 2.05
CA ASN A 573 12.92 14.97 3.22
C ASN A 573 12.45 13.98 4.29
N ALA A 574 12.31 12.69 4.00
CA ALA A 574 11.79 11.71 4.97
C ALA A 574 12.55 11.71 6.29
N HIS A 575 13.89 11.71 6.22
CA HIS A 575 14.71 11.69 7.42
C HIS A 575 14.56 12.95 8.28
N ILE A 576 14.69 14.15 7.68
CA ILE A 576 14.57 15.41 8.43
C ILE A 576 13.15 15.64 8.97
N ALA A 577 12.13 15.18 8.24
CA ALA A 577 10.74 15.24 8.67
C ALA A 577 10.47 14.33 9.87
N ALA A 578 10.99 13.08 9.84
CA ALA A 578 10.86 12.15 10.96
C ALA A 578 11.61 12.64 12.21
N LEU A 579 12.81 13.21 12.05
CA LEU A 579 13.54 13.88 13.13
C LEU A 579 12.70 15.01 13.74
N GLY A 580 12.05 15.84 12.91
CA GLY A 580 11.13 16.87 13.39
C GLY A 580 9.92 16.31 14.14
N CYS A 581 9.32 15.23 13.64
CA CYS A 581 8.19 14.56 14.29
C CYS A 581 8.60 14.01 15.67
N ALA A 582 9.77 13.36 15.75
CA ALA A 582 10.33 12.85 16.99
C ALA A 582 10.64 13.98 17.97
N TRP A 583 11.22 15.08 17.50
CA TRP A 583 11.52 16.25 18.33
C TRP A 583 10.26 16.85 18.95
N VAL A 584 9.23 17.14 18.14
CA VAL A 584 7.96 17.70 18.62
C VAL A 584 7.29 16.74 19.60
N LYS A 585 7.31 15.43 19.32
CA LYS A 585 6.76 14.42 20.24
C LYS A 585 7.51 14.39 21.57
N SER A 586 8.84 14.40 21.53
CA SER A 586 9.70 14.37 22.72
C SER A 586 9.46 15.58 23.62
N ILE A 587 9.42 16.80 23.09
CA ILE A 587 9.16 17.99 23.91
C ILE A 587 7.70 18.05 24.41
N THR A 588 6.75 17.51 23.65
CA THR A 588 5.33 17.49 24.04
C THR A 588 5.07 16.49 25.18
N ASP A 589 5.73 15.33 25.15
CA ASP A 589 5.57 14.30 26.17
C ASP A 589 6.42 14.58 27.43
N TYR A 590 7.56 15.25 27.27
CA TYR A 590 8.51 15.57 28.35
C TYR A 590 8.90 17.06 28.32
N PRO A 591 8.08 17.92 28.94
CA PRO A 591 8.36 19.35 29.08
C PRO A 591 9.71 19.62 29.78
N PRO A 592 10.36 20.77 29.54
CA PRO A 592 11.70 21.07 30.07
C PRO A 592 11.86 20.89 31.59
N LYS A 593 10.81 21.17 32.37
CA LYS A 593 10.83 21.15 33.84
C LYS A 593 11.09 19.76 34.44
N ASP A 594 10.56 18.71 33.81
CA ASP A 594 10.56 17.34 34.34
C ASP A 594 11.19 16.35 33.34
N ARG A 595 12.12 16.82 32.49
CA ARG A 595 12.67 16.05 31.38
C ARG A 595 13.77 15.07 31.82
N PRO A 596 13.58 13.74 31.66
CA PRO A 596 14.61 12.76 31.98
C PRO A 596 15.86 12.90 31.11
N GLU A 597 17.03 12.50 31.63
CA GLU A 597 18.34 12.59 30.97
C GLU A 597 18.34 11.92 29.58
N PHE A 598 17.81 10.70 29.46
CA PHE A 598 17.74 9.99 28.17
C PHE A 598 16.93 10.73 27.10
N VAL A 599 15.96 11.57 27.49
CA VAL A 599 15.20 12.41 26.56
C VAL A 599 16.04 13.62 26.14
N GLN A 600 16.86 14.17 27.04
CA GLN A 600 17.79 15.25 26.71
C GLN A 600 18.83 14.77 25.69
N ASP A 601 19.41 13.59 25.89
CA ASP A 601 20.37 12.98 24.94
C ASP A 601 19.72 12.71 23.58
N ARG A 602 18.49 12.18 23.59
CA ARG A 602 17.71 11.99 22.37
C ARG A 602 17.53 13.29 21.60
N LEU A 603 17.10 14.36 22.28
CA LEU A 603 16.91 15.67 21.66
C LEU A 603 18.23 16.21 21.11
N LYS A 604 19.33 16.07 21.85
CA LYS A 604 20.68 16.45 21.39
C LYS A 604 21.06 15.73 20.10
N ASN A 605 20.86 14.42 20.03
CA ASN A 605 21.15 13.61 18.85
C ASN A 605 20.22 13.97 17.67
N ILE A 606 18.93 14.22 17.91
CA ILE A 606 18.00 14.70 16.87
C ILE A 606 18.50 16.02 16.27
N LEU A 607 18.83 17.00 17.12
CA LEU A 607 19.30 18.31 16.69
C LEU A 607 20.64 18.22 15.95
N ALA A 608 21.58 17.41 16.45
CA ALA A 608 22.88 17.17 15.80
C ALA A 608 22.70 16.56 14.41
N THR A 609 21.84 15.55 14.28
CA THR A 609 21.52 14.92 12.99
C THR A 609 20.82 15.91 12.05
N ALA A 610 19.90 16.72 12.55
CA ALA A 610 19.18 17.71 11.76
C ALA A 610 20.09 18.83 11.22
N LYS A 611 21.10 19.26 11.99
CA LYS A 611 22.11 20.24 11.55
C LYS A 611 22.81 19.82 10.26
N ILE A 612 22.96 18.51 10.02
CA ILE A 612 23.52 17.96 8.78
C ILE A 612 22.74 18.42 7.55
N TYR A 613 21.45 18.75 7.67
CA TYR A 613 20.57 19.14 6.56
C TYR A 613 20.37 20.64 6.41
N MET A 614 20.68 21.45 7.42
CA MET A 614 20.23 22.85 7.52
C MET A 614 20.79 23.79 6.43
N ASP A 615 21.94 23.49 5.82
CA ASP A 615 22.50 24.24 4.68
C ASP A 615 22.00 23.79 3.30
N ARG A 616 21.02 22.87 3.22
CA ARG A 616 20.37 22.57 1.93
C ARG A 616 19.57 23.78 1.45
N GLY A 617 19.71 24.14 0.17
CA GLY A 617 19.12 25.36 -0.40
C GLY A 617 17.60 25.49 -0.15
N GLY A 618 16.83 24.41 -0.30
CA GLY A 618 15.39 24.41 -0.02
C GLY A 618 15.04 24.67 1.45
N ILE A 619 15.80 24.08 2.38
CA ILE A 619 15.60 24.28 3.83
C ILE A 619 16.01 25.70 4.23
N LEU A 620 17.20 26.16 3.80
CA LEU A 620 17.66 27.53 4.05
C LEU A 620 16.64 28.57 3.58
N ARG A 621 16.08 28.38 2.39
CA ARG A 621 15.05 29.26 1.83
C ARG A 621 13.77 29.24 2.67
N TYR A 622 13.29 28.06 3.05
CA TYR A 622 12.11 27.94 3.89
C TYR A 622 12.32 28.60 5.27
N VAL A 623 13.46 28.38 5.92
CA VAL A 623 13.79 29.00 7.21
C VAL A 623 13.89 30.52 7.07
N LYS A 624 14.55 31.04 6.01
CA LYS A 624 14.62 32.47 5.72
C LYS A 624 13.21 33.08 5.54
N ALA A 625 12.33 32.39 4.81
CA ALA A 625 10.94 32.81 4.65
C ALA A 625 10.17 32.77 5.97
N LEU A 626 10.40 31.75 6.81
CA LEU A 626 9.74 31.62 8.11
C LEU A 626 10.13 32.75 9.08
N LEU A 627 11.37 33.23 9.01
CA LEU A 627 11.84 34.36 9.81
C LEU A 627 11.38 35.72 9.26
N LYS A 628 11.35 35.91 7.93
CA LYS A 628 11.09 37.22 7.30
C LYS A 628 9.63 37.44 6.87
N HIS A 629 8.97 36.38 6.40
CA HIS A 629 7.62 36.38 5.84
C HIS A 629 6.80 35.19 6.40
N PRO A 630 6.58 35.12 7.73
CA PRO A 630 6.00 33.93 8.37
C PRO A 630 4.58 33.62 7.87
N LYS A 631 3.76 34.63 7.56
CA LYS A 631 2.43 34.45 6.95
C LYS A 631 2.53 33.66 5.64
N GLN A 632 3.49 33.96 4.77
CA GLN A 632 3.71 33.23 3.52
C GLN A 632 4.25 31.82 3.77
N ALA A 633 5.23 31.69 4.68
CA ALA A 633 5.87 30.40 4.98
C ALA A 633 4.92 29.39 5.64
N LEU A 634 3.89 29.85 6.37
CA LEU A 634 2.89 29.00 7.02
C LEU A 634 1.71 28.61 6.12
N MET A 635 1.65 29.06 4.87
CA MET A 635 0.59 28.64 3.93
C MET A 635 0.76 27.16 3.54
N THR A 636 -0.34 26.42 3.42
CA THR A 636 -0.31 25.04 2.90
C THR A 636 0.35 24.97 1.53
N GLU A 637 0.06 25.95 0.68
CA GLU A 637 0.73 26.19 -0.60
C GLU A 637 0.70 27.68 -0.91
N SER A 638 1.87 28.29 -1.13
CA SER A 638 1.98 29.71 -1.48
C SER A 638 1.89 29.90 -2.98
N THR A 639 1.00 30.81 -3.41
CA THR A 639 0.91 31.24 -4.83
C THR A 639 1.98 32.27 -5.20
N GLU A 640 2.65 32.85 -4.21
CA GLU A 640 3.69 33.87 -4.39
C GLU A 640 5.07 33.22 -4.35
N MET A 641 5.97 33.70 -5.22
CA MET A 641 7.35 33.22 -5.23
C MET A 641 8.16 33.91 -4.13
N PHE A 642 8.92 33.12 -3.37
CA PHE A 642 9.95 33.60 -2.46
C PHE A 642 11.31 33.16 -2.99
N ASP A 643 12.23 34.12 -3.23
CA ASP A 643 13.51 33.86 -3.88
C ASP A 643 13.39 33.01 -5.17
N GLY A 644 12.34 33.25 -5.98
CA GLY A 644 12.10 32.57 -7.27
C GLY A 644 11.41 31.19 -7.20
N HIS A 645 10.93 30.76 -6.03
CA HIS A 645 10.26 29.46 -5.87
C HIS A 645 9.00 29.56 -5.03
N THR A 646 8.02 28.69 -5.29
CA THR A 646 6.84 28.55 -4.45
C THR A 646 7.20 27.86 -3.13
N LEU A 647 6.60 28.33 -2.04
CA LEU A 647 6.77 27.75 -0.70
C LEU A 647 5.58 26.86 -0.34
N LYS A 648 5.87 25.80 0.41
CA LYS A 648 4.87 24.87 0.91
C LYS A 648 5.14 24.56 2.38
N CYS A 649 4.13 24.70 3.23
CA CYS A 649 4.13 24.19 4.60
C CYS A 649 3.21 22.98 4.69
N GLU A 650 3.82 21.82 4.51
CA GLU A 650 3.16 20.52 4.40
C GLU A 650 2.57 20.04 5.74
N SER A 651 3.04 20.57 6.87
CA SER A 651 2.61 20.22 8.22
C SER A 651 3.21 21.21 9.23
N PHE A 652 2.57 21.37 10.40
CA PHE A 652 3.06 22.24 11.48
C PHE A 652 4.29 21.70 12.20
N ILE A 653 4.61 20.41 12.03
CA ILE A 653 5.89 19.86 12.51
C ILE A 653 7.06 20.63 11.90
N LYS A 654 6.99 20.99 10.62
CA LYS A 654 8.06 21.66 9.87
C LYS A 654 8.42 23.04 10.45
N PRO A 655 7.49 24.01 10.61
CA PRO A 655 7.82 25.30 11.21
C PRO A 655 8.19 25.18 12.69
N LEU A 656 7.51 24.35 13.49
CA LEU A 656 7.84 24.18 14.91
C LEU A 656 9.28 23.69 15.09
N PHE A 657 9.66 22.66 14.32
CA PHE A 657 11.00 22.08 14.39
C PHE A 657 12.06 23.05 13.90
N PHE A 658 11.86 23.67 12.73
CA PHE A 658 12.87 24.58 12.18
C PHE A 658 13.04 25.87 13.00
N LEU A 659 11.98 26.42 13.60
CA LEU A 659 12.12 27.54 14.54
C LEU A 659 12.88 27.11 15.80
N GLY A 660 12.64 25.90 16.31
CA GLY A 660 13.42 25.33 17.41
C GLY A 660 14.91 25.21 17.09
N MET A 661 15.24 24.86 15.84
CA MET A 661 16.63 24.78 15.34
C MET A 661 17.32 26.14 15.21
N VAL A 662 16.59 27.24 15.10
CA VAL A 662 17.13 28.61 14.94
C VAL A 662 16.64 29.56 16.03
N LYS A 663 16.32 29.02 17.22
CA LYS A 663 15.75 29.80 18.33
C LYS A 663 16.64 30.96 18.78
N ASP A 664 17.95 30.84 18.59
CA ASP A 664 18.95 31.88 18.81
C ASP A 664 18.81 33.10 17.90
N LYS A 665 18.11 32.98 16.77
CA LYS A 665 17.88 34.06 15.80
C LYS A 665 16.58 34.81 16.01
N LEU A 666 15.77 34.41 16.99
CA LEU A 666 14.46 34.99 17.26
C LEU A 666 14.51 35.80 18.54
N THR A 667 13.95 37.01 18.48
CA THR A 667 13.66 37.78 19.69
C THR A 667 12.40 37.22 20.36
N MET A 668 12.25 37.50 21.66
CA MET A 668 11.06 37.05 22.40
C MET A 668 9.74 37.59 21.82
N PRO A 669 9.63 38.89 21.43
CA PRO A 669 8.42 39.40 20.78
C PRO A 669 8.10 38.69 19.45
N GLU A 670 9.11 38.41 18.61
CA GLU A 670 8.93 37.66 17.37
C GLU A 670 8.42 36.24 17.64
N THR A 671 8.97 35.58 18.66
CA THR A 671 8.57 34.23 19.08
C THR A 671 7.11 34.19 19.53
N ILE A 672 6.67 35.17 20.34
CA ILE A 672 5.27 35.30 20.79
C ILE A 672 4.33 35.54 19.60
N ASN A 673 4.72 36.40 18.66
CA ASN A 673 3.93 36.66 17.45
C ASN A 673 3.82 35.42 16.55
N LEU A 674 4.91 34.66 16.38
CA LEU A 674 4.89 33.40 15.66
C LEU A 674 4.00 32.35 16.34
N LEU A 675 4.01 32.27 17.67
CA LEU A 675 3.11 31.39 18.43
C LEU A 675 1.64 31.70 18.11
N LYS A 676 1.24 32.98 18.21
CA LYS A 676 -0.14 33.43 17.90
C LYS A 676 -0.52 33.10 16.47
N LEU A 677 0.36 33.39 15.50
CA LEU A 677 0.13 33.12 14.09
C LEU A 677 0.00 31.61 13.78
N MET A 678 0.87 30.79 14.37
CA MET A 678 0.83 29.34 14.21
C MET A 678 -0.40 28.72 14.84
N LEU A 679 -0.84 29.19 16.02
CA LEU A 679 -2.09 28.75 16.64
C LEU A 679 -3.31 29.10 15.79
N ALA A 680 -3.37 30.33 15.28
CA ALA A 680 -4.46 30.77 14.40
C ALA A 680 -4.57 29.89 13.16
N GLU A 681 -3.46 29.65 12.45
CA GLU A 681 -3.47 28.81 11.25
C GLU A 681 -3.63 27.33 11.57
N PHE A 682 -3.19 26.84 12.73
CA PHE A 682 -3.48 25.46 13.17
C PHE A 682 -4.98 25.22 13.33
N ILE A 683 -5.69 26.14 14.00
CA ILE A 683 -7.14 26.11 14.12
C ILE A 683 -7.78 26.22 12.74
N GLY A 684 -7.29 27.15 11.91
CA GLY A 684 -7.69 27.31 10.50
C GLY A 684 -7.64 26.01 9.69
N ARG A 685 -6.51 25.31 9.70
CA ARG A 685 -6.36 24.03 9.00
C ARG A 685 -7.23 22.92 9.59
N CYS A 686 -7.44 22.90 10.91
CA CYS A 686 -8.33 21.92 11.52
C CYS A 686 -9.80 22.11 11.14
N LEU A 687 -10.23 23.37 10.97
CA LEU A 687 -11.62 23.71 10.66
C LEU A 687 -11.91 23.88 9.17
N SER A 688 -10.89 23.89 8.30
CA SER A 688 -11.05 24.00 6.84
C SER A 688 -12.02 22.99 6.22
N ASN A 689 -12.14 21.80 6.82
CA ASN A 689 -13.04 20.70 6.41
C ASN A 689 -14.28 20.55 7.29
N TYR A 690 -14.50 21.45 8.25
CA TYR A 690 -15.68 21.43 9.12
C TYR A 690 -16.89 21.85 8.25
N LYS A 691 -17.60 20.83 7.75
CA LYS A 691 -18.51 20.84 6.59
C LYS A 691 -19.38 22.10 6.44
N VAL A 692 -19.25 22.77 5.30
CA VAL A 692 -20.21 23.76 4.77
C VAL A 692 -21.24 23.12 3.83
N ASN A 693 -21.10 21.82 3.52
CA ASN A 693 -21.89 21.12 2.48
C ASN A 693 -22.98 20.16 3.00
N GLU A 694 -23.28 20.13 4.29
CA GLU A 694 -24.49 19.47 4.80
C GLU A 694 -25.45 20.57 5.24
N SER A 695 -26.68 20.56 4.72
CA SER A 695 -27.73 21.57 4.97
C SER A 695 -28.13 21.72 6.45
N GLU A 696 -27.48 20.98 7.35
CA GLU A 696 -27.72 20.89 8.80
C GLU A 696 -26.46 21.19 9.64
N ALA A 697 -25.29 21.49 9.04
CA ALA A 697 -24.10 21.78 9.81
C ALA A 697 -24.22 23.15 10.51
N THR A 698 -24.05 23.18 11.84
CA THR A 698 -24.11 24.40 12.67
C THR A 698 -22.76 24.69 13.36
N PRO A 699 -21.68 24.94 12.60
CA PRO A 699 -20.33 25.11 13.14
C PRO A 699 -20.20 26.27 14.14
N TYR A 700 -20.88 27.39 13.92
CA TYR A 700 -20.80 28.52 14.87
C TYR A 700 -21.48 28.16 16.18
N THR A 701 -22.64 27.51 16.13
CA THR A 701 -23.36 27.01 17.31
C THR A 701 -22.51 26.03 18.10
N ASP A 702 -21.87 25.11 17.38
CA ASP A 702 -21.00 24.07 17.90
C ASP A 702 -19.81 24.58 18.73
N PHE A 703 -19.25 25.72 18.36
CA PHE A 703 -18.09 26.31 19.01
C PHE A 703 -18.45 27.43 19.98
N PHE A 704 -19.53 28.18 19.76
CA PHE A 704 -19.84 29.41 20.51
C PHE A 704 -21.12 29.35 21.33
N ALA A 705 -22.00 28.39 21.08
CA ALA A 705 -23.29 28.26 21.76
C ALA A 705 -23.63 26.78 22.05
N SER A 706 -22.65 26.01 22.53
CA SER A 706 -22.80 24.55 22.69
C SER A 706 -23.93 24.13 23.65
N GLU A 707 -24.40 25.03 24.50
CA GLU A 707 -25.58 24.83 25.36
C GLU A 707 -26.87 24.61 24.54
N LEU A 708 -26.96 25.19 23.33
CA LEU A 708 -28.09 24.95 22.42
C LEU A 708 -28.10 23.54 21.83
N ASN A 709 -26.98 22.83 21.90
CA ASN A 709 -26.87 21.45 21.47
C ASN A 709 -27.17 20.45 22.60
N ASP A 710 -27.25 20.91 23.86
CA ASP A 710 -27.64 20.06 24.98
C ASP A 710 -29.18 19.88 25.02
N PRO A 711 -29.71 18.65 24.86
CA PRO A 711 -31.16 18.42 24.77
C PRO A 711 -31.94 18.90 25.99
N VAL A 712 -31.37 18.79 27.19
CA VAL A 712 -32.05 19.14 28.45
C VAL A 712 -32.16 20.67 28.57
N THR A 713 -31.05 21.36 28.38
CA THR A 713 -30.98 22.83 28.43
C THR A 713 -31.81 23.44 27.30
N LYS A 714 -31.71 22.89 26.08
CA LYS A 714 -32.52 23.30 24.94
C LYS A 714 -34.01 23.13 25.23
N LYS A 715 -34.44 22.00 25.81
CA LYS A 715 -35.84 21.76 26.14
C LYS A 715 -36.37 22.73 27.19
N ALA A 716 -35.66 22.90 28.31
CA ALA A 716 -36.06 23.85 29.35
C ALA A 716 -36.15 25.29 28.83
N TRP A 717 -35.21 25.66 27.94
CA TRP A 717 -35.22 26.95 27.27
C TRP A 717 -36.41 27.11 26.32
N LEU A 718 -36.74 26.09 25.52
CA LEU A 718 -37.92 26.08 24.62
C LEU A 718 -39.24 26.14 25.41
N GLU A 719 -39.35 25.41 26.51
CA GLU A 719 -40.55 25.39 27.38
C GLU A 719 -40.83 26.77 27.99
N LYS A 720 -39.80 27.46 28.52
CA LYS A 720 -39.92 28.81 29.08
C LYS A 720 -40.54 29.80 28.09
N HIS A 721 -40.09 29.76 26.83
CA HIS A 721 -40.50 30.72 25.81
C HIS A 721 -41.82 30.33 25.13
N SER A 722 -42.06 29.03 24.94
CA SER A 722 -43.34 28.52 24.42
C SER A 722 -44.50 28.93 25.34
N LYS A 723 -44.30 28.85 26.66
CA LYS A 723 -45.31 29.29 27.64
C LYS A 723 -45.68 30.77 27.50
N ASN A 724 -44.70 31.65 27.34
CA ASN A 724 -44.95 33.09 27.14
C ASN A 724 -45.72 33.37 25.82
N ILE A 725 -45.36 32.68 24.74
CA ILE A 725 -46.07 32.78 23.45
C ILE A 725 -47.54 32.36 23.60
N ILE A 726 -47.80 31.28 24.34
CA ILE A 726 -49.16 30.79 24.61
C ILE A 726 -49.95 31.78 25.44
N ASP A 727 -49.37 32.33 26.51
CA ASP A 727 -50.04 33.32 27.37
C ASP A 727 -50.38 34.61 26.59
N THR A 728 -49.51 35.01 25.66
CA THR A 728 -49.77 36.13 24.73
C THR A 728 -50.90 35.79 23.76
N PHE A 729 -50.89 34.57 23.20
CA PHE A 729 -51.94 34.10 22.29
C PHE A 729 -53.30 34.06 22.97
N LYS A 730 -53.38 33.56 24.22
CA LYS A 730 -54.60 33.57 25.05
C LYS A 730 -55.08 34.99 25.34
N SER A 731 -54.17 35.89 25.69
CA SER A 731 -54.54 37.27 26.00
C SER A 731 -55.13 37.98 24.78
N ALA A 732 -54.72 37.59 23.57
CA ALA A 732 -55.25 38.12 22.31
C ALA A 732 -56.56 37.46 21.86
N GLN A 733 -56.74 36.16 22.09
CA GLN A 733 -57.86 35.37 21.54
C GLN A 733 -58.96 35.04 22.57
N GLY A 734 -58.70 35.24 23.87
CA GLY A 734 -59.63 34.88 24.95
C GLY A 734 -59.70 33.38 25.22
N ASN A 735 -60.88 32.88 25.56
CA ASN A 735 -61.11 31.46 25.82
C ASN A 735 -60.98 30.65 24.51
N LEU A 736 -59.99 29.76 24.44
CA LEU A 736 -59.66 29.02 23.22
C LEU A 736 -60.82 28.15 22.71
N VAL A 737 -61.66 27.59 23.60
CA VAL A 737 -62.80 26.73 23.20
C VAL A 737 -64.02 27.55 22.78
N GLU A 738 -64.10 28.81 23.20
CA GLU A 738 -65.13 29.74 22.70
C GLU A 738 -64.78 30.30 21.33
N MET A 739 -63.49 30.56 21.10
CA MET A 739 -63.01 31.18 19.87
C MET A 739 -62.79 30.16 18.73
N PHE A 740 -62.30 28.95 19.04
CA PHE A 740 -61.94 27.96 18.03
C PHE A 740 -62.88 26.75 18.04
N TYR A 741 -63.56 26.57 16.91
CA TYR A 741 -64.51 25.48 16.69
C TYR A 741 -63.86 24.09 16.67
N SER A 742 -62.62 23.99 16.18
CA SER A 742 -61.85 22.75 16.09
C SER A 742 -60.37 22.95 16.41
N ILE A 743 -59.67 21.84 16.69
CA ILE A 743 -58.21 21.83 16.87
C ILE A 743 -57.48 22.28 15.60
N ASP A 744 -58.01 21.99 14.41
CA ASP A 744 -57.39 22.42 13.15
C ASP A 744 -57.48 23.94 12.96
N ASP A 745 -58.58 24.57 13.41
CA ASP A 745 -58.74 26.02 13.43
C ASP A 745 -57.76 26.67 14.43
N LEU A 746 -57.61 26.06 15.62
CA LEU A 746 -56.62 26.45 16.62
C LEU A 746 -55.20 26.36 16.07
N ARG A 747 -54.81 25.21 15.48
CA ARG A 747 -53.48 25.00 14.88
C ARG A 747 -53.16 26.02 13.80
N SER A 748 -54.13 26.31 12.93
CA SER A 748 -53.98 27.25 11.82
C SER A 748 -53.83 28.69 12.32
N SER A 749 -54.67 29.10 13.28
CA SER A 749 -54.61 30.42 13.90
C SER A 749 -53.33 30.61 14.71
N PHE A 750 -52.93 29.60 15.50
CA PHE A 750 -51.71 29.61 16.28
C PHE A 750 -50.47 29.67 15.37
N LYS A 751 -50.44 28.92 14.26
CA LYS A 751 -49.36 29.00 13.27
C LYS A 751 -49.25 30.40 12.65
N ALA A 752 -50.38 31.05 12.35
CA ALA A 752 -50.40 32.42 11.84
C ALA A 752 -49.90 33.43 12.90
N HIS A 753 -50.37 33.30 14.14
CA HIS A 753 -49.95 34.14 15.26
C HIS A 753 -48.45 34.00 15.56
N ILE A 754 -47.97 32.75 15.66
CA ILE A 754 -46.55 32.44 15.81
C ILE A 754 -45.74 33.02 14.67
N SER A 755 -46.18 32.90 13.42
CA SER A 755 -45.44 33.44 12.27
C SER A 755 -45.24 34.97 12.36
N THR A 756 -46.20 35.69 12.95
CA THR A 756 -46.10 37.14 13.19
C THR A 756 -45.20 37.50 14.38
N LEU A 757 -45.15 36.67 15.42
CA LEU A 757 -44.37 36.91 16.63
C LEU A 757 -42.92 36.44 16.55
N ILE A 758 -42.68 35.36 15.81
CA ILE A 758 -41.40 34.65 15.81
C ILE A 758 -40.26 35.50 15.26
N SER A 759 -40.50 36.34 14.24
CA SER A 759 -39.44 37.13 13.61
C SER A 759 -38.84 38.18 14.57
N PRO A 760 -39.63 38.97 15.31
CA PRO A 760 -39.09 39.86 16.34
C PRO A 760 -38.63 39.14 17.61
N LEU A 761 -39.24 38.00 17.98
CA LEU A 761 -38.81 37.20 19.14
C LEU A 761 -37.46 36.52 18.90
N SER A 762 -37.20 35.95 17.73
CA SER A 762 -35.92 35.28 17.46
C SER A 762 -34.73 36.21 17.68
N GLY A 763 -34.85 37.49 17.27
CA GLY A 763 -33.81 38.49 17.53
C GLY A 763 -33.50 38.67 19.02
N LYS A 764 -34.53 38.89 19.84
CA LYS A 764 -34.40 39.08 21.30
C LYS A 764 -33.96 37.81 22.04
N LEU A 765 -34.50 36.66 21.66
CA LEU A 765 -34.19 35.36 22.26
C LEU A 765 -32.71 35.00 22.09
N LEU A 766 -32.12 35.41 20.96
CA LEU A 766 -30.72 35.15 20.64
C LEU A 766 -29.77 36.22 21.25
N GLU A 767 -30.31 37.32 21.81
CA GLU A 767 -29.56 38.25 22.66
C GLU A 767 -29.33 37.72 24.07
N GLU A 768 -30.19 36.81 24.55
CA GLU A 768 -30.05 36.15 25.86
C GLU A 768 -29.02 35.02 25.86
N ILE A 769 -28.53 34.59 24.69
CA ILE A 769 -27.61 33.47 24.58
C ILE A 769 -26.20 33.93 24.95
N ALA A 770 -25.67 33.34 26.02
CA ALA A 770 -24.29 33.54 26.43
C ALA A 770 -23.35 32.89 25.40
N LEU A 771 -22.81 33.70 24.49
CA LEU A 771 -21.82 33.25 23.52
C LEU A 771 -20.46 33.12 24.18
N ASN A 772 -19.96 31.89 24.27
CA ASN A 772 -18.65 31.57 24.83
C ASN A 772 -17.97 30.50 23.98
N ILE A 773 -16.66 30.67 23.75
CA ILE A 773 -15.90 29.66 23.01
C ILE A 773 -15.79 28.36 23.82
N ASN A 774 -16.14 27.23 23.21
CA ASN A 774 -16.00 25.91 23.77
C ASN A 774 -14.54 25.44 23.70
N MET A 775 -13.76 25.79 24.72
CA MET A 775 -12.33 25.45 24.80
C MET A 775 -12.07 23.94 24.82
N GLU A 776 -12.99 23.13 25.34
CA GLU A 776 -12.85 21.67 25.33
C GLU A 776 -12.89 21.09 23.92
N LYS A 777 -13.74 21.65 23.05
CA LYS A 777 -13.77 21.29 21.62
C LYS A 777 -12.52 21.75 20.89
N VAL A 778 -12.07 22.98 21.18
CA VAL A 778 -10.84 23.54 20.59
C VAL A 778 -9.60 22.71 20.97
N LYS A 779 -9.47 22.27 22.23
CA LYS A 779 -8.37 21.38 22.69
C LYS A 779 -8.35 20.02 21.97
N LYS A 780 -9.50 19.55 21.49
CA LYS A 780 -9.65 18.26 20.77
C LYS A 780 -9.38 18.37 19.26
N LEU A 781 -9.21 19.59 18.72
CA LEU A 781 -8.91 19.77 17.30
C LEU A 781 -7.64 19.04 16.89
N SER A 782 -7.74 18.35 15.76
CA SER A 782 -6.61 17.69 15.11
C SER A 782 -6.89 17.52 13.63
N ASN A 783 -5.87 17.70 12.81
CA ASN A 783 -5.90 17.38 11.39
C ASN A 783 -4.55 16.78 11.00
N TYR A 784 -4.47 15.45 10.99
CA TYR A 784 -3.21 14.76 10.77
C TYR A 784 -2.66 14.95 9.34
N GLY A 785 -3.53 15.17 8.36
CA GLY A 785 -3.12 15.34 6.96
C GLY A 785 -2.50 16.70 6.66
N SER A 786 -2.99 17.79 7.29
CA SER A 786 -2.52 19.15 7.02
C SER A 786 -1.67 19.76 8.14
N CYS A 787 -1.80 19.27 9.37
CA CYS A 787 -1.06 19.78 10.53
C CYS A 787 0.00 18.80 11.04
N GLY A 788 -0.05 17.54 10.62
CA GLY A 788 0.74 16.47 11.24
C GLY A 788 0.19 16.06 12.61
N TYR A 789 0.97 15.28 13.37
CA TYR A 789 0.55 14.76 14.68
C TYR A 789 0.74 15.78 15.81
N VAL A 790 0.21 17.00 15.63
CA VAL A 790 0.26 18.10 16.59
C VAL A 790 -1.11 18.41 17.18
N LYS A 791 -1.11 18.95 18.41
CA LYS A 791 -2.29 19.47 19.11
C LYS A 791 -1.96 20.80 19.76
N ILE A 792 -2.93 21.50 20.35
CA ILE A 792 -2.69 22.76 21.09
C ILE A 792 -1.58 22.60 22.14
N LYS A 793 -1.58 21.48 22.87
CA LYS A 793 -0.52 21.16 23.84
C LYS A 793 0.89 21.10 23.23
N SER A 794 1.03 20.77 21.95
CA SER A 794 2.31 20.76 21.25
C SER A 794 2.84 22.17 21.04
N PHE A 795 1.97 23.16 20.80
CA PHE A 795 2.35 24.57 20.71
C PHE A 795 2.74 25.14 22.07
N HIS A 796 2.05 24.73 23.15
CA HIS A 796 2.46 25.08 24.52
C HIS A 796 3.84 24.52 24.85
N ALA A 797 4.08 23.22 24.64
CA ALA A 797 5.38 22.59 24.87
C ALA A 797 6.48 23.21 24.01
N TRP A 798 6.17 23.57 22.75
CA TRP A 798 7.09 24.30 21.89
C TRP A 798 7.40 25.68 22.45
N ALA A 799 6.39 26.45 22.90
CA ALA A 799 6.61 27.78 23.45
C ALA A 799 7.48 27.75 24.72
N GLU A 800 7.27 26.76 25.59
CA GLU A 800 8.13 26.50 26.75
C GLU A 800 9.57 26.19 26.33
N GLU A 801 9.77 25.34 25.31
CA GLU A 801 11.10 25.00 24.76
C GLU A 801 11.81 26.21 24.13
N MET A 802 11.05 27.17 23.62
CA MET A 802 11.53 28.46 23.10
C MET A 802 11.78 29.51 24.19
N GLY A 803 11.43 29.22 25.45
CA GLY A 803 11.59 30.14 26.58
C GLY A 803 10.54 31.24 26.68
N VAL A 804 9.37 31.06 26.05
CA VAL A 804 8.26 32.01 26.14
C VAL A 804 7.70 32.03 27.56
N PRO A 805 7.52 33.20 28.20
CA PRO A 805 6.93 33.28 29.53
C PRO A 805 5.52 32.67 29.57
N ASN A 806 5.21 31.94 30.65
CA ASN A 806 3.92 31.28 30.82
C ASN A 806 2.72 32.22 30.67
N ASP A 807 2.83 33.49 31.08
CA ASP A 807 1.75 34.46 30.94
C ASP A 807 1.48 34.81 29.48
N SER A 808 2.52 34.91 28.64
CA SER A 808 2.38 35.10 27.20
C SER A 808 1.83 33.86 26.48
N ILE A 809 2.16 32.65 26.96
CA ILE A 809 1.58 31.40 26.46
C ILE A 809 0.07 31.37 26.76
N LYS A 810 -0.31 31.72 28.00
CA LYS A 810 -1.72 31.84 28.41
C LYS A 810 -2.45 32.87 27.56
N GLU A 811 -1.88 34.06 27.39
CA GLU A 811 -2.46 35.13 26.55
C GLU A 811 -2.67 34.68 25.10
N ALA A 812 -1.69 33.98 24.49
CA ALA A 812 -1.82 33.48 23.11
C ALA A 812 -2.91 32.41 22.94
N SER A 813 -3.29 31.73 24.03
CA SER A 813 -4.35 30.72 24.07
C SER A 813 -5.56 31.15 24.91
N ASP A 814 -5.68 32.45 25.18
CA ASP A 814 -6.78 33.03 25.93
C ASP A 814 -8.10 32.84 25.17
N PRO A 815 -9.24 32.57 25.85
CA PRO A 815 -10.52 32.39 25.19
C PRO A 815 -10.90 33.53 24.23
N SER A 816 -10.58 34.79 24.55
CA SER A 816 -10.88 35.93 23.66
C SER A 816 -10.08 35.87 22.35
N GLN A 817 -8.81 35.45 22.40
CA GLN A 817 -7.98 35.28 21.21
C GLN A 817 -8.36 34.05 20.41
N VAL A 818 -8.60 32.93 21.08
CA VAL A 818 -9.01 31.69 20.45
C VAL A 818 -10.35 31.84 19.73
N LEU A 819 -11.27 32.64 20.30
CA LEU A 819 -12.52 32.99 19.65
C LEU A 819 -12.28 33.67 18.30
N ARG A 820 -11.35 34.63 18.22
CA ARG A 820 -10.99 35.30 16.97
C ARG A 820 -10.38 34.32 15.96
N TYR A 821 -9.53 33.40 16.42
CA TYR A 821 -8.95 32.37 15.55
C TYR A 821 -9.99 31.43 14.97
N VAL A 822 -10.96 30.98 15.78
CA VAL A 822 -12.04 30.10 15.34
C VAL A 822 -12.99 30.83 14.39
N ASN A 823 -13.32 32.09 14.66
CA ASN A 823 -14.12 32.91 13.76
C ASN A 823 -13.46 33.04 12.38
N GLU A 824 -12.20 33.45 12.34
CA GLU A 824 -11.43 33.56 11.09
C GLU A 824 -11.36 32.22 10.34
N ALA A 825 -11.16 31.12 11.07
CA ALA A 825 -11.12 29.78 10.52
C ALA A 825 -12.45 29.32 9.90
N LEU A 826 -13.58 29.71 10.47
CA LEU A 826 -14.91 29.39 9.96
C LEU A 826 -15.35 30.33 8.83
N GLN A 827 -14.78 31.52 8.73
CA GLN A 827 -15.04 32.45 7.63
C GLN A 827 -14.27 32.09 6.35
N HIS A 828 -13.09 31.50 6.50
CA HIS A 828 -12.13 31.34 5.40
C HIS A 828 -11.57 29.91 5.27
N HIS A 829 -11.77 29.31 4.10
CA HIS A 829 -11.42 27.92 3.84
C HIS A 829 -9.93 27.72 3.55
N SER A 830 -9.30 28.63 2.82
CA SER A 830 -7.91 28.49 2.40
C SER A 830 -6.94 29.18 3.38
N SER A 831 -5.74 28.60 3.54
CA SER A 831 -4.66 29.25 4.31
C SER A 831 -4.30 30.63 3.76
N LYS A 832 -4.42 30.81 2.44
CA LYS A 832 -4.16 32.10 1.79
C LYS A 832 -5.10 33.17 2.32
N GLU A 833 -6.41 32.92 2.33
CA GLU A 833 -7.39 33.89 2.81
C GLU A 833 -7.14 34.28 4.27
N ARG A 834 -6.96 33.28 5.15
CA ARG A 834 -6.72 33.49 6.59
C ARG A 834 -5.44 34.25 6.92
N LEU A 835 -4.37 33.99 6.17
CA LEU A 835 -3.06 34.58 6.44
C LEU A 835 -2.83 35.90 5.71
N SER A 836 -3.66 36.26 4.72
CA SER A 836 -3.53 37.52 3.98
C SER A 836 -4.23 38.69 4.66
N LYS A 837 -5.11 38.43 5.61
CA LYS A 837 -5.84 39.45 6.38
C LYS A 837 -5.31 39.53 7.81
N ASP A 838 -5.65 40.61 8.49
CA ASP A 838 -5.48 40.72 9.93
C ASP A 838 -6.76 40.28 10.62
N LEU A 839 -6.63 39.73 11.82
CA LEU A 839 -7.76 39.24 12.59
C LEU A 839 -8.63 40.41 13.05
N ASP A 840 -9.95 40.28 12.87
CA ASP A 840 -10.98 41.16 13.42
C ASP A 840 -10.74 41.44 14.92
N THR A 841 -11.19 42.58 15.44
CA THR A 841 -11.22 42.84 16.89
C THR A 841 -12.16 41.84 17.59
N THR A 842 -12.02 41.68 18.91
CA THR A 842 -12.89 40.76 19.68
C THR A 842 -14.36 41.18 19.54
N GLU A 843 -14.64 42.48 19.51
CA GLU A 843 -15.97 43.05 19.36
C GLU A 843 -16.57 42.75 17.99
N GLU A 844 -15.82 43.00 16.91
CA GLU A 844 -16.24 42.71 15.52
C GLU A 844 -16.48 41.20 15.32
N ALA A 845 -15.57 40.35 15.83
CA ALA A 845 -15.71 38.91 15.75
C ALA A 845 -16.97 38.43 16.51
N MET A 846 -17.23 38.98 17.70
CA MET A 846 -18.43 38.63 18.48
C MET A 846 -19.73 39.06 17.80
N GLU A 847 -19.76 40.23 17.18
CA GLU A 847 -20.92 40.68 16.42
C GLU A 847 -21.20 39.75 15.23
N PHE A 848 -20.16 39.35 14.50
CA PHE A 848 -20.28 38.42 13.38
C PHE A 848 -20.71 37.02 13.83
N ILE A 849 -20.08 36.46 14.87
CA ILE A 849 -20.44 35.16 15.46
C ILE A 849 -21.90 35.18 15.88
N LYS A 850 -22.35 36.23 16.59
CA LYS A 850 -23.74 36.37 17.02
C LYS A 850 -24.69 36.29 15.83
N LYS A 851 -24.41 37.03 14.76
CA LYS A 851 -25.20 36.97 13.51
C LYS A 851 -25.23 35.56 12.91
N LYS A 852 -24.12 34.83 12.92
CA LYS A 852 -24.03 33.46 12.37
C LYS A 852 -24.74 32.41 13.22
N VAL A 853 -24.55 32.43 14.55
CA VAL A 853 -25.29 31.56 15.48
C VAL A 853 -26.81 31.80 15.34
N ILE A 854 -27.21 33.06 15.18
CA ILE A 854 -28.61 33.40 14.91
C ILE A 854 -29.09 32.73 13.63
N GLN A 855 -28.36 32.90 12.52
CA GLN A 855 -28.72 32.32 11.23
C GLN A 855 -28.85 30.80 11.27
N GLU A 856 -27.90 30.11 11.92
CA GLU A 856 -27.89 28.64 12.04
C GLU A 856 -29.07 28.11 12.84
N ASN A 857 -29.45 28.77 13.93
CA ASN A 857 -30.47 28.25 14.85
C ASN A 857 -31.89 28.74 14.55
N THR A 858 -32.04 29.83 13.79
CA THR A 858 -33.35 30.47 13.57
C THR A 858 -34.38 29.47 13.06
N LYS A 859 -34.08 28.69 12.02
CA LYS A 859 -35.04 27.72 11.45
C LYS A 859 -35.45 26.65 12.47
N THR A 860 -34.47 26.00 13.09
CA THR A 860 -34.68 24.92 14.06
C THR A 860 -35.46 25.39 15.28
N LEU A 861 -35.15 26.58 15.80
CA LEU A 861 -35.87 27.19 16.91
C LEU A 861 -37.31 27.53 16.54
N LYS A 862 -37.57 28.02 15.31
CA LYS A 862 -38.93 28.28 14.84
C LYS A 862 -39.78 27.02 14.80
N GLU A 863 -39.23 25.94 14.25
CA GLU A 863 -39.93 24.65 14.14
C GLU A 863 -40.18 24.04 15.52
N SER A 864 -39.20 24.11 16.42
CA SER A 864 -39.34 23.58 17.79
C SER A 864 -40.34 24.38 18.64
N LEU A 865 -40.29 25.72 18.58
CA LEU A 865 -41.25 26.59 19.29
C LEU A 865 -42.67 26.45 18.74
N LEU A 866 -42.83 26.29 17.43
CA LEU A 866 -44.13 26.05 16.82
C LEU A 866 -44.73 24.73 17.32
N LYS A 867 -43.94 23.65 17.32
CA LYS A 867 -44.38 22.33 17.74
C LYS A 867 -44.78 22.31 19.22
N GLU A 868 -43.88 22.73 20.12
CA GLU A 868 -44.12 22.75 21.57
C GLU A 868 -45.28 23.69 21.93
N GLY A 869 -45.34 24.86 21.27
CA GLY A 869 -46.44 25.80 21.44
C GLY A 869 -47.79 25.22 21.02
N GLN A 870 -47.86 24.50 19.89
CA GLN A 870 -49.07 23.84 19.40
C GLN A 870 -49.52 22.75 20.37
N GLU A 871 -48.60 21.88 20.80
CA GLU A 871 -48.89 20.78 21.73
C GLU A 871 -49.48 21.31 23.05
N CYS A 872 -48.94 22.40 23.58
CA CYS A 872 -49.46 23.01 24.80
C CYS A 872 -50.82 23.73 24.58
N ALA A 873 -51.00 24.47 23.49
CA ALA A 873 -52.29 25.11 23.17
C ALA A 873 -53.40 24.08 22.95
N GLU A 874 -53.07 22.97 22.29
CA GLU A 874 -53.96 21.81 22.11
C GLU A 874 -54.33 21.19 23.44
N ALA A 875 -53.35 20.88 24.30
CA ALA A 875 -53.60 20.27 25.60
C ALA A 875 -54.57 21.10 26.46
N GLU A 876 -54.47 22.43 26.41
CA GLU A 876 -55.39 23.32 27.12
C GLU A 876 -56.76 23.42 26.48
N TRP A 877 -56.84 23.52 25.15
CA TRP A 877 -58.12 23.45 24.43
C TRP A 877 -58.84 22.13 24.73
N HIS A 878 -58.12 21.01 24.68
CA HIS A 878 -58.63 19.68 25.06
C HIS A 878 -59.14 19.67 26.49
N LYS A 879 -58.36 20.20 27.44
CA LYS A 879 -58.77 20.24 28.85
C LYS A 879 -60.08 21.01 29.04
N ALA A 880 -60.21 22.18 28.42
CA ALA A 880 -61.43 22.98 28.50
C ALA A 880 -62.60 22.32 27.74
N TYR A 881 -62.34 21.75 26.56
CA TYR A 881 -63.33 21.03 25.74
C TYR A 881 -63.92 19.85 26.51
N THR A 882 -63.06 19.00 27.10
CA THR A 882 -63.48 17.81 27.85
C THR A 882 -64.30 18.17 29.08
N VAL A 883 -64.00 19.29 29.76
CA VAL A 883 -64.82 19.76 30.88
C VAL A 883 -66.21 20.17 30.39
N LEU A 884 -66.29 20.97 29.31
CA LEU A 884 -67.54 21.46 28.75
C LEU A 884 -68.41 20.35 28.14
N HIS A 885 -67.77 19.33 27.54
CA HIS A 885 -68.41 18.20 26.88
C HIS A 885 -68.47 16.95 27.77
N SER A 886 -68.17 17.08 29.07
CA SER A 886 -68.39 16.01 30.07
C SER A 886 -69.86 15.62 30.27
N PRO A 887 -70.87 16.51 30.12
CA PRO A 887 -72.27 16.10 30.20
C PRO A 887 -72.69 15.25 29.00
N LEU A 888 -73.55 14.25 29.23
CA LEU A 888 -74.15 13.46 28.16
C LEU A 888 -75.00 14.37 27.24
N VAL A 889 -74.78 14.25 25.93
CA VAL A 889 -75.62 14.91 24.93
C VAL A 889 -77.07 14.47 25.13
N MET A 890 -77.97 15.43 25.32
CA MET A 890 -79.40 15.15 25.49
C MET A 890 -80.11 15.17 24.14
N PRO A 891 -80.78 14.07 23.73
CA PRO A 891 -81.68 14.08 22.58
C PRO A 891 -82.78 15.14 22.73
N LEU A 892 -82.99 15.95 21.71
CA LEU A 892 -84.01 16.99 21.68
C LEU A 892 -84.95 16.77 20.50
N LYS A 893 -86.26 16.96 20.71
CA LYS A 893 -87.24 16.96 19.60
C LYS A 893 -87.04 18.20 18.74
N GLN A 894 -87.41 18.13 17.46
CA GLN A 894 -87.33 19.24 16.50
C GLN A 894 -87.85 20.57 17.06
N LYS A 895 -89.04 20.57 17.68
CA LYS A 895 -89.63 21.78 18.29
C LYS A 895 -88.75 22.37 19.40
N GLN A 896 -88.16 21.53 20.24
CA GLN A 896 -87.26 21.95 21.32
C GLN A 896 -85.95 22.52 20.77
N ILE A 897 -85.44 21.97 19.65
CA ILE A 897 -84.26 22.51 18.96
C ILE A 897 -84.58 23.89 18.38
N ILE A 898 -85.74 24.06 17.74
CA ILE A 898 -86.17 25.35 17.17
C ILE A 898 -86.26 26.41 18.29
N GLU A 899 -86.95 26.10 19.38
CA GLU A 899 -87.09 27.01 20.53
C GLU A 899 -85.72 27.39 21.13
N ALA A 900 -84.85 26.40 21.37
CA ALA A 900 -83.53 26.64 21.95
C ALA A 900 -82.56 27.36 20.99
N ALA A 901 -82.66 27.12 19.67
CA ALA A 901 -81.86 27.78 18.65
C ALA A 901 -82.30 29.25 18.45
N GLN A 902 -83.61 29.51 18.42
CA GLN A 902 -84.18 30.87 18.37
C GLN A 902 -83.77 31.69 19.60
N ALA A 903 -83.78 31.07 20.79
CA ALA A 903 -83.30 31.71 22.02
C ALA A 903 -81.81 32.12 21.95
N LYS A 904 -81.02 31.48 21.09
CA LYS A 904 -79.63 31.83 20.79
C LYS A 904 -79.46 32.79 19.60
N GLY A 905 -80.55 33.27 19.01
CA GLY A 905 -80.52 34.17 17.86
C GLY A 905 -80.27 33.46 16.52
N ILE A 906 -80.46 32.14 16.44
CA ILE A 906 -80.41 31.41 15.17
C ILE A 906 -81.79 31.50 14.50
N GLU A 907 -81.84 32.08 13.31
CA GLU A 907 -83.07 32.24 12.53
C GLU A 907 -83.54 30.91 11.93
N VAL A 908 -84.21 30.10 12.74
CA VAL A 908 -84.78 28.80 12.34
C VAL A 908 -86.28 28.77 12.65
N THR A 909 -87.08 28.29 11.70
CA THR A 909 -88.51 28.05 11.83
C THR A 909 -88.80 26.59 11.47
N GLU A 910 -90.04 26.11 11.66
CA GLU A 910 -90.42 24.75 11.24
C GLU A 910 -90.15 24.52 9.73
N GLU A 911 -90.39 25.55 8.90
CA GLU A 911 -90.18 25.50 7.45
C GLU A 911 -88.70 25.52 7.05
N THR A 912 -87.84 26.21 7.82
CA THR A 912 -86.41 26.34 7.49
C THR A 912 -85.53 25.33 8.24
N PHE A 913 -86.10 24.53 9.15
CA PHE A 913 -85.37 23.60 10.01
C PHE A 913 -84.50 22.61 9.23
N SER A 914 -85.06 21.91 8.24
CA SER A 914 -84.35 20.91 7.44
C SER A 914 -83.28 21.50 6.51
N ARG A 915 -83.35 22.81 6.23
CA ARG A 915 -82.34 23.55 5.46
C ARG A 915 -81.13 23.93 6.31
N ILE A 916 -81.37 24.24 7.59
CA ILE A 916 -80.36 24.75 8.53
C ILE A 916 -79.70 23.60 9.30
N TYR A 917 -80.47 22.59 9.70
CA TYR A 917 -80.03 21.47 10.51
C TYR A 917 -80.13 20.13 9.78
N ARG A 918 -79.12 19.28 10.01
CA ARG A 918 -79.15 17.85 9.65
C ARG A 918 -79.55 17.06 10.87
N TYR A 919 -80.84 16.81 11.05
CA TYR A 919 -81.41 16.21 12.26
C TYR A 919 -81.78 14.74 12.03
N ASP A 920 -81.39 13.88 12.97
CA ASP A 920 -81.82 12.48 13.04
C ASP A 920 -82.99 12.36 14.01
N GLU A 921 -84.20 12.28 13.47
CA GLU A 921 -85.43 12.24 14.26
C GLU A 921 -85.52 11.01 15.16
N ARG A 922 -84.93 9.87 14.76
CA ARG A 922 -84.94 8.64 15.54
C ARG A 922 -84.08 8.77 16.80
N LEU A 923 -82.96 9.47 16.69
CA LEU A 923 -81.99 9.63 17.77
C LEU A 923 -82.17 10.92 18.56
N GLY A 924 -82.92 11.89 18.02
CA GLY A 924 -83.05 13.23 18.59
C GLY A 924 -81.76 14.05 18.51
N LEU A 925 -80.87 13.72 17.56
CA LEU A 925 -79.53 14.28 17.47
C LEU A 925 -79.28 15.08 16.18
N LEU A 926 -78.51 16.15 16.30
CA LEU A 926 -78.01 16.96 15.19
C LEU A 926 -76.68 16.40 14.68
N ARG A 927 -76.54 16.37 13.36
CA ARG A 927 -75.34 15.90 12.64
C ARG A 927 -74.48 17.04 12.10
N ASN A 928 -74.86 18.29 12.36
CA ASN A 928 -74.12 19.47 11.95
C ASN A 928 -74.02 20.55 13.03
N ALA A 929 -74.42 20.30 14.28
CA ALA A 929 -74.35 21.26 15.37
C ALA A 929 -74.20 20.55 16.73
N CYS A 930 -73.48 21.16 17.68
CA CYS A 930 -73.31 20.59 19.02
C CYS A 930 -74.60 20.73 19.84
N GLN A 931 -74.98 19.69 20.58
CA GLN A 931 -76.17 19.68 21.45
C GLN A 931 -75.83 19.67 22.95
N ILE A 932 -74.59 19.99 23.32
CA ILE A 932 -74.21 20.17 24.73
C ILE A 932 -74.45 21.62 25.12
N PRO A 933 -75.38 21.93 26.05
CA PRO A 933 -75.74 23.32 26.37
C PRO A 933 -74.58 24.20 26.83
N GLY A 934 -73.59 23.60 27.51
CA GLY A 934 -72.38 24.29 27.96
C GLY A 934 -71.37 24.59 26.85
N CYS A 935 -71.53 24.01 25.66
CA CYS A 935 -70.65 24.32 24.53
C CYS A 935 -70.93 25.74 23.99
N PRO A 936 -69.90 26.59 23.80
CA PRO A 936 -70.05 27.91 23.19
C PRO A 936 -70.76 27.86 21.83
N HIS A 937 -70.50 26.78 21.08
CA HIS A 937 -71.08 26.52 19.76
C HIS A 937 -72.39 25.70 19.81
N TYR A 938 -73.04 25.61 20.97
CA TYR A 938 -74.30 24.89 21.14
C TYR A 938 -75.37 25.37 20.15
N LEU A 939 -75.98 24.41 19.46
CA LEU A 939 -76.94 24.51 18.37
C LEU A 939 -76.48 25.34 17.16
N SER A 940 -75.23 25.79 17.09
CA SER A 940 -74.75 26.55 15.93
C SER A 940 -74.38 25.58 14.78
N PRO A 941 -75.11 25.61 13.65
CA PRO A 941 -74.81 24.71 12.53
C PRO A 941 -73.48 25.07 11.89
N HIS A 942 -72.61 24.08 11.72
CA HIS A 942 -71.29 24.26 11.13
C HIS A 942 -70.93 23.08 10.22
N ARG A 943 -70.33 23.40 9.08
CA ARG A 943 -69.92 22.40 8.06
C ARG A 943 -68.88 21.41 8.58
N ASN A 944 -68.07 21.82 9.55
CA ASN A 944 -66.98 21.02 10.11
C ASN A 944 -67.34 20.36 11.45
N PHE A 945 -68.62 20.11 11.74
CA PHE A 945 -69.04 19.52 13.03
C PHE A 945 -68.31 18.21 13.38
N ASN A 946 -67.95 17.42 12.38
CA ASN A 946 -67.14 16.21 12.57
C ASN A 946 -65.75 16.49 13.18
N GLN A 947 -65.15 17.65 12.88
CA GLN A 947 -63.86 18.07 13.45
C GLN A 947 -64.01 18.60 14.89
N HIS A 948 -65.14 19.21 15.22
CA HIS A 948 -65.45 19.61 16.60
C HIS A 948 -65.57 18.39 17.52
N LEU A 949 -66.26 17.34 17.06
CA LEU A 949 -66.40 16.06 17.78
C LEU A 949 -65.15 15.15 17.69
N ALA A 950 -64.05 15.60 17.07
CA ALA A 950 -62.87 14.74 16.87
C ALA A 950 -62.31 14.23 18.20
N VAL A 951 -62.32 15.06 19.25
CA VAL A 951 -61.82 14.71 20.59
C VAL A 951 -62.69 13.68 21.28
N GLU A 952 -64.02 13.81 21.17
CA GLU A 952 -64.95 12.83 21.73
C GLU A 952 -64.77 11.45 21.10
N ARG A 953 -64.44 11.41 19.80
CA ARG A 953 -64.17 10.16 19.07
C ARG A 953 -62.88 9.46 19.49
N GLU A 954 -62.00 10.09 20.26
CA GLU A 954 -60.83 9.43 20.84
C GLU A 954 -61.20 8.55 22.05
N HIS A 955 -62.37 8.78 22.67
CA HIS A 955 -62.86 7.98 23.78
C HIS A 955 -63.51 6.68 23.31
N LYS A 956 -62.99 5.53 23.78
CA LYS A 956 -63.49 4.18 23.42
C LYS A 956 -64.99 3.94 23.68
N ASN A 957 -65.57 4.71 24.60
CA ASN A 957 -66.99 4.59 25.00
C ASN A 957 -67.88 5.60 24.27
N PHE A 958 -67.34 6.40 23.35
CA PHE A 958 -68.13 7.33 22.57
C PHE A 958 -69.01 6.56 21.58
N PRO A 959 -70.33 6.76 21.58
CA PRO A 959 -71.23 6.01 20.71
C PRO A 959 -71.12 6.51 19.27
N HIS A 960 -70.05 6.10 18.57
CA HIS A 960 -69.74 6.51 17.20
C HIS A 960 -70.92 6.34 16.24
N CYS A 961 -71.72 5.28 16.44
CA CYS A 961 -72.91 4.96 15.66
C CYS A 961 -74.05 5.99 15.74
N LEU A 962 -74.05 6.91 16.71
CA LEU A 962 -75.07 7.96 16.84
C LEU A 962 -74.75 9.24 16.02
N HIS A 963 -73.51 9.39 15.54
CA HIS A 963 -73.04 10.59 14.83
C HIS A 963 -72.37 10.30 13.47
N LEU A 964 -72.38 9.05 12.99
CA LEU A 964 -71.84 8.69 11.66
C LEU A 964 -72.75 9.23 10.55
N CYS A 965 -72.20 10.13 9.73
CA CYS A 965 -72.76 10.43 8.41
C CYS A 965 -72.26 9.34 7.44
N PRO A 966 -73.13 8.63 6.70
CA PRO A 966 -72.65 7.88 5.54
C PRO A 966 -72.09 8.89 4.56
N VAL A 967 -70.80 8.79 4.25
CA VAL A 967 -70.20 9.49 3.13
C VAL A 967 -70.70 8.78 1.87
N HIS A 968 -71.71 9.33 1.21
CA HIS A 968 -71.95 9.03 -0.20
C HIS A 968 -71.09 9.98 -1.03
N ILE A 969 -70.47 9.40 -2.06
CA ILE A 969 -69.52 9.94 -3.06
C ILE A 969 -69.69 11.44 -3.36
#